data_AF-S4XJR4-F1
#
_entry.id   AF-S4XJR4-F1
#
_cell.length_a   1.000
_cell.length_b   1.000
_cell.length_c   1.000
_cell.angle_alpha   90.00
_cell.angle_beta   90.00
_cell.angle_gamma   90.00
#
_symmetry.space_group_name_H-M   'P 1'
#
loop_
_entity.id
_entity.type
_entity.pdbx_description
1 polymer ?
#
loop_
_entity_poly.entity_id
_entity_poly.type
_entity_poly.pdbx_seq_one_letter_code
_entity_poly.pdbx_strand_id
1 'polypeptide(L)'
;MSNDYSSNEDKNGVDAAAGNSGHSRRVRTRRRRPQWRRVIATVCSVLAVLIIVPLVAFFAAYAVTKVPQPEELQNNQISNIFASDGTTELARIVPPEGNRENIDIADVPEHVRNAVLSAEDRDFYTNPGFSITGFGRAAIGQLTGDDSAGGGSTITQQYVKNAVVGDERSLIRKGKELVISAKMSREWTKDEILEAYLNTIYFGRNAYGINAAAKAYFNKEVKDLTVEEGAVIAATIQRPSQLDPWTNRTEAEERWNYVMDGLVSLGSIDQATRDAAVFPEVVDPALTQETSVAEGTNGLIKTQVLNELEANGISEEAVNTGGLKITTTIDAAKQQAMVDTVTSKLSVYDESVRAAGVAIDPKTGGVVAYYGGDDPNGYDWANAGLQTGSTFKIITLAAAVEQGIPTSALYDSSPVVSGDSTVTNDSGETCGTCSLAQALKMSLNTSFVRLTQSLDNGAQDVADMAHRLGVATSIPGIEQTLTENGGTPYEGITLGQYQSRPLDMASVLATLSNRGMYFPAHFVLKVETQSGEVLMDNSGMEGTQVINPDTADAVISAMGPIAAYSNGHTLAGGRQSAAKTGTAQLGETGANKDAWMIGSTPQLATAIWMGNVDNQPLIDVTYGGSMYGSRTPADIWKTFMDTALADAPVENFPGGVASDTSSSYGSGTSGTGTGEDATEDTPEESSPDQDTGTGGGGDLPDVGDILNDFLNGQ
;
A
#
# COMPACT_ATOMS: atom_id res chain seq x y z
N MET A 1 8.75 49.19 31.50
CA MET A 1 7.78 50.18 30.96
C MET A 1 6.53 50.07 31.82
N SER A 2 6.52 50.69 33.01
CA SER A 2 6.09 52.08 33.31
C SER A 2 4.55 52.21 33.22
N ASN A 3 3.83 52.21 34.36
CA ASN A 3 3.30 53.40 35.11
C ASN A 3 2.13 54.09 34.35
N ASP A 4 1.02 54.58 34.93
CA ASP A 4 0.72 55.17 36.25
C ASP A 4 -0.79 55.50 36.41
N TYR A 5 -1.23 55.69 37.68
CA TYR A 5 -2.20 56.68 38.26
C TYR A 5 -3.62 56.90 37.68
N SER A 6 -4.72 56.73 38.45
CA SER A 6 -5.32 57.59 39.51
C SER A 6 -6.42 58.55 39.00
N SER A 7 -7.61 58.53 39.63
CA SER A 7 -8.20 59.70 40.31
C SER A 7 -9.66 59.49 40.73
N ASN A 8 -9.95 59.89 41.98
CA ASN A 8 -11.27 60.18 42.52
C ASN A 8 -11.71 61.58 42.07
N GLU A 9 -13.03 61.83 41.99
CA GLU A 9 -13.57 63.16 42.28
C GLU A 9 -14.99 63.08 42.88
N ASP A 10 -15.14 63.64 44.07
CA ASP A 10 -16.39 63.94 44.78
C ASP A 10 -17.03 65.22 44.23
N LYS A 11 -18.38 65.30 44.27
CA LYS A 11 -19.10 66.58 44.41
C LYS A 11 -20.28 66.46 45.37
N ASN A 12 -20.17 67.23 46.47
CA ASN A 12 -21.22 67.55 47.43
C ASN A 12 -22.10 68.71 46.93
N GLY A 13 -23.37 68.71 47.34
CA GLY A 13 -24.30 69.85 47.23
C GLY A 13 -25.50 69.69 48.18
N VAL A 14 -25.56 70.58 49.16
CA VAL A 14 -26.53 70.80 50.27
C VAL A 14 -27.88 71.33 49.69
N ASP A 15 -29.10 71.30 50.27
CA ASP A 15 -29.57 71.59 51.63
C ASP A 15 -31.10 71.35 51.81
N ALA A 16 -31.52 71.19 53.08
CA ALA A 16 -32.78 71.60 53.75
C ALA A 16 -34.17 70.91 53.55
N ALA A 17 -34.65 70.36 54.70
CA ALA A 17 -35.91 70.66 55.42
C ALA A 17 -37.16 69.74 55.35
N ALA A 18 -37.49 69.23 56.55
CA ALA A 18 -38.80 69.10 57.22
C ALA A 18 -39.79 67.97 56.87
N GLY A 19 -40.26 67.27 57.94
CA GLY A 19 -41.70 67.05 58.13
C GLY A 19 -42.26 65.63 58.03
N ASN A 20 -41.93 64.79 59.00
CA ASN A 20 -42.62 63.59 59.50
C ASN A 20 -44.08 63.28 59.04
N SER A 21 -44.34 62.07 58.54
CA SER A 21 -45.29 61.10 59.16
C SER A 21 -45.18 59.73 58.47
N GLY A 22 -45.12 58.66 59.28
CA GLY A 22 -44.59 57.36 58.87
C GLY A 22 -45.51 56.48 58.03
N HIS A 23 -44.87 55.59 57.26
CA HIS A 23 -45.21 54.18 57.03
C HIS A 23 -44.17 53.60 56.04
N SER A 24 -43.19 52.80 56.48
CA SER A 24 -42.55 51.82 55.57
C SER A 24 -41.80 50.68 56.26
N ARG A 25 -42.29 49.47 55.95
CA ARG A 25 -41.58 48.22 55.65
C ARG A 25 -40.18 48.01 56.26
N ARG A 26 -40.12 47.08 57.22
CA ARG A 26 -38.89 46.33 57.56
C ARG A 26 -38.37 45.58 56.32
N VAL A 27 -37.23 46.03 55.78
CA VAL A 27 -36.41 45.28 54.84
C VAL A 27 -35.71 44.16 55.60
N ARG A 28 -36.00 42.91 55.19
CA ARG A 28 -35.37 41.70 55.72
C ARG A 28 -34.07 41.46 54.95
N THR A 29 -32.91 41.55 55.61
CA THR A 29 -31.61 41.22 55.01
C THR A 29 -31.56 39.73 54.69
N ARG A 30 -31.71 39.38 53.41
CA ARG A 30 -31.65 38.01 52.91
C ARG A 30 -30.16 37.62 52.82
N ARG A 31 -29.66 36.83 53.77
CA ARG A 31 -28.36 36.13 53.68
C ARG A 31 -28.26 35.49 52.29
N ARG A 32 -27.38 36.01 51.42
CA ARG A 32 -27.08 35.43 50.12
C ARG A 32 -26.42 34.06 50.37
N ARG A 33 -27.15 32.97 50.14
CA ARG A 33 -26.55 31.64 50.08
C ARG A 33 -25.56 31.59 48.92
N PRO A 34 -24.42 30.88 49.05
CA PRO A 34 -23.36 30.96 48.05
C PRO A 34 -23.80 30.35 46.72
N GLN A 35 -23.61 31.07 45.61
CA GLN A 35 -24.02 30.63 44.27
C GLN A 35 -23.25 29.39 43.78
N TRP A 36 -22.06 29.09 44.34
CA TRP A 36 -21.28 27.87 44.01
C TRP A 36 -22.01 26.58 44.36
N ARG A 37 -22.86 26.56 45.40
CA ARG A 37 -23.69 25.38 45.73
C ARG A 37 -24.74 25.07 44.67
N ARG A 38 -25.22 26.08 43.94
CA ARG A 38 -26.15 25.88 42.82
C ARG A 38 -25.41 25.39 41.58
N VAL A 39 -24.21 25.91 41.32
CA VAL A 39 -23.34 25.42 40.24
C VAL A 39 -22.96 23.96 40.48
N ILE A 40 -22.53 23.59 41.69
CA ILE A 40 -22.25 22.19 42.04
C ILE A 40 -23.51 21.34 41.93
N ALA A 41 -24.66 21.79 42.44
CA ALA A 41 -25.90 21.01 42.32
C ALA A 41 -26.29 20.80 40.85
N THR A 42 -26.16 21.81 39.98
CA THR A 42 -26.43 21.69 38.55
C THR A 42 -25.43 20.77 37.86
N VAL A 43 -24.13 20.88 38.15
CA VAL A 43 -23.10 19.97 37.63
C VAL A 43 -23.34 18.53 38.09
N CYS A 44 -23.64 18.30 39.37
CA CYS A 44 -24.01 16.98 39.89
C CYS A 44 -25.30 16.44 39.27
N SER A 45 -26.30 17.29 39.01
CA SER A 45 -27.53 16.87 38.33
C SER A 45 -27.29 16.51 36.87
N VAL A 46 -26.45 17.27 36.15
CA VAL A 46 -26.06 16.96 34.76
C VAL A 46 -25.24 15.66 34.72
N LEU A 47 -24.27 15.48 35.60
CA LEU A 47 -23.50 14.23 35.73
C LEU A 47 -24.40 13.05 36.10
N ALA A 48 -25.35 13.24 37.02
CA ALA A 48 -26.30 12.21 37.38
C ALA A 48 -27.18 11.81 36.18
N VAL A 49 -27.66 12.78 35.38
CA VAL A 49 -28.43 12.48 34.16
C VAL A 49 -27.57 11.76 33.11
N LEU A 50 -26.33 12.20 32.90
CA LEU A 50 -25.37 11.55 31.99
C LEU A 50 -25.03 10.11 32.38
N ILE A 51 -25.16 9.74 33.65
CA ILE A 51 -24.94 8.37 34.14
C ILE A 51 -26.25 7.57 34.14
N ILE A 52 -27.34 8.15 34.65
CA ILE A 52 -28.62 7.47 34.83
C ILE A 52 -29.27 7.15 33.48
N VAL A 53 -29.22 8.05 32.51
CA VAL A 53 -29.88 7.83 31.20
C VAL A 53 -29.28 6.62 30.47
N PRO A 54 -27.94 6.49 30.30
CA PRO A 54 -27.34 5.29 29.73
C PRO A 54 -27.60 4.03 30.56
N LEU A 55 -27.58 4.12 31.90
CA LEU A 55 -27.91 2.99 32.77
C LEU A 55 -29.35 2.48 32.56
N VAL A 56 -30.32 3.40 32.52
CA VAL A 56 -31.72 3.04 32.26
C VAL A 56 -31.88 2.47 30.86
N ALA A 57 -31.24 3.06 29.85
CA ALA A 57 -31.24 2.54 28.48
C ALA A 57 -30.63 1.14 28.40
N PHE A 58 -29.51 0.90 29.09
CA PHE A 58 -28.85 -0.41 29.18
C PHE A 58 -29.77 -1.46 29.82
N PHE A 59 -30.35 -1.17 30.99
CA PHE A 59 -31.24 -2.12 31.68
C PHE A 59 -32.55 -2.36 30.92
N ALA A 60 -33.10 -1.33 30.26
CA ALA A 60 -34.29 -1.47 29.42
C ALA A 60 -33.98 -2.35 28.20
N ALA A 61 -32.86 -2.11 27.51
CA ALA A 61 -32.39 -2.95 26.41
C ALA A 61 -32.13 -4.39 26.88
N TYR A 62 -31.43 -4.57 28.00
CA TYR A 62 -31.15 -5.88 28.59
C TYR A 62 -32.43 -6.70 28.89
N ALA A 63 -33.49 -6.03 29.34
CA ALA A 63 -34.76 -6.67 29.64
C ALA A 63 -35.50 -7.17 28.39
N VAL A 64 -35.34 -6.49 27.24
CA VAL A 64 -36.09 -6.81 26.00
C VAL A 64 -35.28 -7.60 24.97
N THR A 65 -33.94 -7.50 25.01
CA THR A 65 -33.04 -8.22 24.10
C THR A 65 -33.06 -9.72 24.41
N LYS A 66 -33.24 -10.57 23.41
CA LYS A 66 -33.07 -12.02 23.56
C LYS A 66 -31.65 -12.41 23.16
N VAL A 67 -31.03 -13.34 23.89
CA VAL A 67 -29.74 -13.90 23.49
C VAL A 67 -30.03 -14.95 22.42
N PRO A 68 -29.53 -14.78 21.18
CA PRO A 68 -29.68 -15.79 20.13
C PRO A 68 -28.89 -17.06 20.48
N GLN A 69 -29.37 -18.21 20.02
CA GLN A 69 -28.69 -19.50 20.22
C GLN A 69 -27.49 -19.64 19.27
N PRO A 70 -26.45 -20.43 19.62
CA PRO A 70 -25.22 -20.51 18.81
C PRO A 70 -25.50 -21.02 17.39
N GLU A 71 -26.53 -21.85 17.22
CA GLU A 71 -26.99 -22.35 15.92
C GLU A 71 -27.73 -21.30 15.06
N GLU A 72 -28.31 -20.25 15.68
CA GLU A 72 -29.00 -19.17 14.97
C GLU A 72 -28.03 -18.10 14.44
N LEU A 73 -26.74 -18.21 14.78
CA LEU A 73 -25.69 -17.23 14.52
C LEU A 73 -24.79 -17.59 13.34
N GLN A 74 -25.22 -18.57 12.55
CA GLN A 74 -24.51 -19.10 11.40
C GLN A 74 -24.67 -18.18 10.17
N ASN A 75 -23.97 -17.04 10.16
CA ASN A 75 -23.91 -16.21 8.96
C ASN A 75 -22.80 -16.72 8.03
N ASN A 76 -23.12 -17.75 7.25
CA ASN A 76 -22.22 -18.36 6.26
C ASN A 76 -22.28 -17.60 4.92
N GLN A 77 -22.11 -16.29 4.94
CA GLN A 77 -22.22 -15.49 3.71
C GLN A 77 -20.87 -15.32 3.03
N ILE A 78 -20.83 -15.69 1.75
CA ILE A 78 -19.66 -15.51 0.89
C ILE A 78 -19.47 -14.02 0.62
N SER A 79 -18.25 -13.54 0.80
CA SER A 79 -17.83 -12.22 0.32
C SER A 79 -17.13 -12.37 -1.03
N ASN A 80 -17.46 -11.48 -1.97
CA ASN A 80 -16.94 -11.51 -3.33
C ASN A 80 -16.04 -10.31 -3.58
N ILE A 81 -14.88 -10.56 -4.18
CA ILE A 81 -13.94 -9.55 -4.67
C ILE A 81 -14.08 -9.49 -6.19
N PHE A 82 -14.58 -8.37 -6.68
CA PHE A 82 -14.81 -8.11 -8.11
C PHE A 82 -13.74 -7.18 -8.68
N ALA A 83 -13.49 -7.31 -9.98
CA ALA A 83 -12.79 -6.32 -10.78
C ALA A 83 -13.55 -4.97 -10.80
N SER A 84 -12.98 -3.98 -11.46
CA SER A 84 -13.52 -2.61 -11.55
C SER A 84 -14.87 -2.52 -12.27
N ASP A 85 -15.26 -3.53 -13.04
CA ASP A 85 -16.59 -3.63 -13.66
C ASP A 85 -17.71 -3.98 -12.66
N GLY A 86 -17.33 -4.40 -11.44
CA GLY A 86 -18.24 -4.84 -10.39
C GLY A 86 -18.95 -6.16 -10.67
N THR A 87 -18.51 -6.92 -11.69
CA THR A 87 -19.13 -8.18 -12.14
C THR A 87 -18.14 -9.33 -12.36
N THR A 88 -16.92 -9.05 -12.80
CA THR A 88 -15.88 -10.08 -12.99
C THR A 88 -15.32 -10.47 -11.63
N GLU A 89 -15.59 -11.70 -11.18
CA GLU A 89 -15.09 -12.20 -9.91
C GLU A 89 -13.59 -12.50 -9.99
N LEU A 90 -12.79 -11.85 -9.14
CA LEU A 90 -11.35 -12.09 -9.01
C LEU A 90 -11.08 -13.16 -7.96
N ALA A 91 -11.80 -13.07 -6.84
CA ALA A 91 -11.70 -14.00 -5.74
C ALA A 91 -13.01 -14.02 -4.95
N ARG A 92 -13.24 -15.12 -4.24
CA ARG A 92 -14.29 -15.21 -3.24
C ARG A 92 -13.73 -15.72 -1.93
N ILE A 93 -14.33 -15.25 -0.85
CA ILE A 93 -14.01 -15.65 0.50
C ILE A 93 -15.20 -16.49 0.96
N VAL A 94 -14.99 -17.80 0.91
CA VAL A 94 -16.01 -18.79 1.22
C VAL A 94 -15.77 -19.26 2.66
N PRO A 95 -16.71 -19.03 3.59
CA PRO A 95 -16.69 -19.72 4.87
C PRO A 95 -16.74 -21.23 4.58
N PRO A 96 -15.94 -22.09 5.23
CA PRO A 96 -15.94 -23.52 4.98
C PRO A 96 -17.36 -24.06 5.14
N GLU A 97 -17.92 -24.56 4.04
CA GLU A 97 -19.25 -25.17 4.04
C GLU A 97 -19.21 -26.39 4.96
N GLY A 98 -19.92 -26.36 6.08
CA GLY A 98 -20.28 -27.55 6.86
C GLY A 98 -19.14 -28.43 7.39
N ASN A 99 -17.86 -28.11 7.15
CA ASN A 99 -16.70 -28.89 7.59
C ASN A 99 -16.14 -28.38 8.93
N ARG A 100 -16.94 -27.60 9.67
CA ARG A 100 -16.69 -27.34 11.09
C ARG A 100 -17.07 -28.61 11.86
N GLU A 101 -16.07 -29.45 12.11
CA GLU A 101 -16.15 -30.41 13.20
C GLU A 101 -16.13 -29.62 14.51
N ASN A 102 -17.32 -29.31 15.04
CA ASN A 102 -17.43 -28.72 16.38
C ASN A 102 -16.73 -29.65 17.36
N ILE A 103 -15.79 -29.09 18.12
CA ILE A 103 -15.10 -29.80 19.17
C ILE A 103 -15.66 -29.38 20.52
N ASP A 104 -15.95 -30.36 21.37
CA ASP A 104 -16.33 -30.10 22.76
C ASP A 104 -15.15 -29.45 23.47
N ILE A 105 -15.42 -28.47 24.33
CA ILE A 105 -14.39 -27.75 25.09
C ILE A 105 -13.53 -28.67 25.96
N ALA A 106 -14.06 -29.84 26.31
CA ALA A 106 -13.36 -30.88 27.05
C ALA A 106 -12.23 -31.55 26.24
N ASP A 107 -12.35 -31.56 24.91
CA ASP A 107 -11.34 -32.11 24.00
C ASP A 107 -10.28 -31.07 23.59
N VAL A 108 -10.49 -29.79 23.92
CA VAL A 108 -9.47 -28.74 23.76
C VAL A 108 -8.53 -28.74 24.97
N PRO A 109 -7.21 -29.03 24.77
CA PRO A 109 -6.28 -29.10 25.89
C PRO A 109 -6.22 -27.80 26.69
N GLU A 110 -6.02 -27.91 28.01
CA GLU A 110 -5.99 -26.75 28.91
C GLU A 110 -4.93 -25.73 28.53
N HIS A 111 -3.75 -26.17 28.08
CA HIS A 111 -2.70 -25.25 27.61
C HIS A 111 -3.10 -24.49 26.35
N VAL A 112 -3.87 -25.10 25.43
CA VAL A 112 -4.38 -24.44 24.24
C VAL A 112 -5.46 -23.41 24.61
N ARG A 113 -6.39 -23.78 25.51
CA ARG A 113 -7.39 -22.84 26.04
C ARG A 113 -6.70 -21.65 26.71
N ASN A 114 -5.73 -21.91 27.58
CA ASN A 114 -4.97 -20.87 28.27
C ASN A 114 -4.16 -19.99 27.31
N ALA A 115 -3.65 -20.53 26.20
CA ALA A 115 -2.96 -19.73 25.19
C ALA A 115 -3.89 -18.69 24.59
N VAL A 116 -5.11 -19.09 24.19
CA VAL A 116 -6.15 -18.18 23.69
C VAL A 116 -6.55 -17.14 24.74
N LEU A 117 -6.78 -17.56 25.99
CA LEU A 117 -7.09 -16.64 27.08
C LEU A 117 -5.96 -15.63 27.33
N SER A 118 -4.71 -16.07 27.26
CA SER A 118 -3.54 -15.21 27.48
C SER A 118 -3.40 -14.12 26.43
N ALA A 119 -3.81 -14.44 25.19
CA ALA A 119 -3.79 -13.58 24.02
C ALA A 119 -4.97 -12.59 24.02
N GLU A 120 -6.18 -13.08 24.29
CA GLU A 120 -7.44 -12.37 24.01
C GLU A 120 -8.16 -11.84 25.27
N ASP A 121 -8.23 -12.61 26.36
CA ASP A 121 -9.04 -12.25 27.54
C ASP A 121 -8.57 -12.99 28.81
N ARG A 122 -7.54 -12.45 29.46
CA ARG A 122 -6.93 -13.06 30.68
C ARG A 122 -7.89 -13.18 31.86
N ASP A 123 -8.90 -12.30 31.93
CA ASP A 123 -9.89 -12.27 33.01
C ASP A 123 -11.19 -13.01 32.63
N PHE A 124 -11.22 -13.74 31.50
CA PHE A 124 -12.41 -14.33 30.89
C PHE A 124 -13.36 -15.00 31.88
N TYR A 125 -12.84 -15.90 32.71
CA TYR A 125 -13.65 -16.67 33.66
C TYR A 125 -14.29 -15.84 34.77
N THR A 126 -13.75 -14.65 35.05
CA THR A 126 -14.22 -13.79 36.15
C THR A 126 -15.00 -12.57 35.67
N ASN A 127 -14.82 -12.18 34.40
CA ASN A 127 -15.46 -10.99 33.85
C ASN A 127 -16.97 -11.21 33.59
N PRO A 128 -17.81 -10.15 33.62
CA PRO A 128 -19.25 -10.25 33.39
C PRO A 128 -19.63 -10.28 31.89
N GLY A 129 -18.74 -10.73 31.01
CA GLY A 129 -18.90 -10.68 29.56
C GLY A 129 -18.40 -9.37 28.92
N PHE A 130 -17.79 -8.48 29.70
CA PHE A 130 -17.12 -7.27 29.23
C PHE A 130 -16.03 -6.83 30.21
N SER A 131 -15.02 -6.09 29.75
CA SER A 131 -13.87 -5.70 30.57
C SER A 131 -14.09 -4.36 31.28
N ILE A 132 -14.31 -4.39 32.60
CA ILE A 132 -14.44 -3.18 33.44
C ILE A 132 -13.12 -2.41 33.48
N THR A 133 -12.00 -3.12 33.66
CA THR A 133 -10.66 -2.56 33.66
C THR A 133 -10.28 -2.04 32.27
N GLY A 134 -10.70 -2.72 31.20
CA GLY A 134 -10.54 -2.29 29.82
C GLY A 134 -11.26 -0.98 29.50
N PHE A 135 -12.52 -0.82 29.93
CA PHE A 135 -13.23 0.47 29.81
C PHE A 135 -12.57 1.59 30.61
N GLY A 136 -12.09 1.30 31.82
CA GLY A 136 -11.35 2.26 32.64
C GLY A 136 -10.05 2.72 31.98
N ARG A 137 -9.30 1.78 31.40
CA ARG A 137 -8.05 2.06 30.68
C ARG A 137 -8.31 2.87 29.40
N ALA A 138 -9.31 2.49 28.61
CA ALA A 138 -9.70 3.22 27.41
C ALA A 138 -10.15 4.65 27.71
N ALA A 139 -10.90 4.86 28.80
CA ALA A 139 -11.32 6.20 29.23
C ALA A 139 -10.14 7.07 29.68
N ILE A 140 -9.15 6.49 30.36
CA ILE A 140 -7.91 7.19 30.73
C ILE A 140 -7.09 7.49 29.48
N GLY A 141 -6.91 6.51 28.59
CA GLY A 141 -6.21 6.65 27.31
C GLY A 141 -6.73 7.78 26.44
N GLN A 142 -8.06 7.87 26.29
CA GLN A 142 -8.70 8.95 25.55
C GLN A 142 -8.47 10.34 26.19
N LEU A 143 -8.29 10.40 27.51
CA LEU A 143 -8.00 11.65 28.23
C LEU A 143 -6.51 12.01 28.19
N THR A 144 -5.63 11.01 28.11
CA THR A 144 -4.17 11.19 28.08
C THR A 144 -3.58 11.24 26.69
N GLY A 145 -4.35 10.92 25.64
CA GLY A 145 -3.86 10.78 24.27
C GLY A 145 -2.93 9.58 24.11
N ASP A 146 -3.10 8.54 24.93
CA ASP A 146 -2.30 7.32 24.86
C ASP A 146 -3.03 6.29 23.99
N ASP A 147 -2.60 6.17 22.74
CA ASP A 147 -3.20 5.27 21.76
C ASP A 147 -3.00 3.78 22.12
N SER A 148 -2.02 3.46 22.99
CA SER A 148 -1.79 2.11 23.51
C SER A 148 -2.73 1.72 24.65
N ALA A 149 -3.46 2.68 25.21
CA ALA A 149 -4.37 2.47 26.34
C ALA A 149 -5.78 2.00 25.92
N GLY A 150 -6.03 1.75 24.63
CA GLY A 150 -7.31 1.31 24.07
C GLY A 150 -7.30 -0.14 23.54
N GLY A 151 -8.41 -0.86 23.75
CA GLY A 151 -8.67 -2.18 23.17
C GLY A 151 -8.75 -3.30 24.22
N GLY A 152 -9.96 -3.59 24.72
CA GLY A 152 -10.17 -4.67 25.68
C GLY A 152 -11.53 -5.32 25.51
N SER A 153 -11.88 -5.67 24.26
CA SER A 153 -13.07 -6.47 24.01
C SER A 153 -12.82 -7.88 24.56
N THR A 154 -13.71 -8.37 25.42
CA THR A 154 -13.64 -9.73 25.95
C THR A 154 -13.96 -10.75 24.87
N ILE A 155 -13.61 -12.03 25.09
CA ILE A 155 -14.01 -13.14 24.21
C ILE A 155 -15.54 -13.13 23.98
N THR A 156 -16.34 -12.85 25.02
CA THR A 156 -17.79 -12.74 24.89
C THR A 156 -18.23 -11.56 24.01
N GLN A 157 -17.51 -10.44 24.05
CA GLN A 157 -17.80 -9.29 23.16
C GLN A 157 -17.41 -9.58 21.72
N GLN A 158 -16.28 -10.24 21.51
CA GLN A 158 -15.84 -10.67 20.19
C GLN A 158 -16.86 -11.64 19.59
N TYR A 159 -17.21 -12.72 20.31
CA TYR A 159 -18.23 -13.67 19.86
C TYR A 159 -19.55 -12.99 19.48
N VAL A 160 -20.08 -12.12 20.34
CA VAL A 160 -21.36 -11.41 20.09
C VAL A 160 -21.28 -10.48 18.88
N LYS A 161 -20.16 -9.77 18.70
CA LYS A 161 -19.91 -8.93 17.52
C LYS A 161 -20.10 -9.75 16.25
N ASN A 162 -19.44 -10.90 16.19
CA ASN A 162 -19.31 -11.73 15.00
C ASN A 162 -20.60 -12.50 14.71
N ALA A 163 -21.29 -12.89 15.77
CA ALA A 163 -22.48 -13.71 15.70
C ALA A 163 -23.76 -12.89 15.44
N VAL A 164 -23.94 -11.73 16.08
CA VAL A 164 -25.28 -11.13 16.27
C VAL A 164 -25.48 -9.78 15.61
N VAL A 165 -24.47 -8.90 15.59
CA VAL A 165 -24.69 -7.46 15.36
C VAL A 165 -24.09 -6.95 14.05
N GLY A 166 -23.32 -7.78 13.32
CA GLY A 166 -22.68 -7.41 12.07
C GLY A 166 -21.64 -6.30 12.21
N ASP A 167 -21.12 -5.80 11.07
CA ASP A 167 -19.98 -4.87 11.04
C ASP A 167 -20.32 -3.37 10.95
N GLU A 168 -21.60 -3.00 11.12
CA GLU A 168 -22.04 -1.59 11.13
C GLU A 168 -21.27 -0.74 12.16
N ARG A 169 -20.42 0.21 11.72
CA ARG A 169 -19.69 1.09 12.65
C ARG A 169 -20.60 2.13 13.31
N SER A 170 -21.32 1.76 14.37
CA SER A 170 -22.13 2.68 15.17
C SER A 170 -21.98 2.49 16.69
N LEU A 171 -22.07 3.60 17.45
CA LEU A 171 -22.13 3.56 18.92
C LEU A 171 -23.35 2.77 19.42
N ILE A 172 -24.41 2.73 18.62
CA ILE A 172 -25.62 1.94 18.89
C ILE A 172 -25.31 0.45 18.82
N ARG A 173 -24.54 -0.01 17.81
CA ARG A 173 -24.03 -1.39 17.74
C ARG A 173 -23.20 -1.72 18.96
N LYS A 174 -22.24 -0.87 19.34
CA LYS A 174 -21.38 -1.15 20.51
C LYS A 174 -22.18 -1.26 21.82
N GLY A 175 -23.24 -0.46 21.95
CA GLY A 175 -24.22 -0.59 23.04
C GLY A 175 -24.99 -1.92 23.01
N LYS A 176 -25.43 -2.37 21.83
CA LYS A 176 -26.08 -3.69 21.65
C LYS A 176 -25.13 -4.83 22.00
N GLU A 177 -23.89 -4.81 21.52
CA GLU A 177 -22.85 -5.79 21.87
C GLU A 177 -22.71 -5.90 23.38
N LEU A 178 -22.51 -4.77 24.08
CA LEU A 178 -22.35 -4.76 25.53
C LEU A 178 -23.55 -5.39 26.27
N VAL A 179 -24.78 -5.08 25.83
CA VAL A 179 -26.01 -5.64 26.41
C VAL A 179 -26.11 -7.15 26.18
N ILE A 180 -25.84 -7.60 24.95
CA ILE A 180 -25.94 -9.01 24.58
C ILE A 180 -24.84 -9.81 25.29
N SER A 181 -23.60 -9.34 25.31
CA SER A 181 -22.48 -10.02 25.98
C SER A 181 -22.69 -10.14 27.49
N ALA A 182 -23.20 -9.08 28.13
CA ALA A 182 -23.52 -9.12 29.56
C ALA A 182 -24.65 -10.12 29.86
N LYS A 183 -25.64 -10.24 28.96
CA LYS A 183 -26.75 -11.17 29.12
C LYS A 183 -26.32 -12.62 28.86
N MET A 184 -25.56 -12.84 27.80
CA MET A 184 -24.98 -14.13 27.44
C MET A 184 -24.10 -14.67 28.57
N SER A 185 -23.23 -13.84 29.17
CA SER A 185 -22.40 -14.24 30.31
C SER A 185 -23.19 -14.58 31.59
N ARG A 186 -24.51 -14.32 31.64
CA ARG A 186 -25.39 -14.78 32.72
C ARG A 186 -26.21 -16.02 32.35
N GLU A 187 -26.55 -16.18 31.09
CA GLU A 187 -27.39 -17.28 30.62
C GLU A 187 -26.56 -18.52 30.27
N TRP A 188 -25.31 -18.34 29.83
CA TRP A 188 -24.39 -19.40 29.45
C TRP A 188 -23.22 -19.48 30.43
N THR A 189 -22.70 -20.69 30.60
CA THR A 189 -21.46 -20.93 31.32
C THR A 189 -20.27 -20.39 30.53
N LYS A 190 -19.16 -20.11 31.22
CA LYS A 190 -17.93 -19.63 30.58
C LYS A 190 -17.36 -20.65 29.60
N ASP A 191 -17.49 -21.93 29.91
CA ASP A 191 -17.03 -23.00 29.03
C ASP A 191 -17.89 -23.07 27.76
N GLU A 192 -19.22 -22.94 27.83
CA GLU A 192 -20.09 -22.87 26.64
C GLU A 192 -19.75 -21.66 25.76
N ILE A 193 -19.45 -20.50 26.35
CA ILE A 193 -19.05 -19.31 25.59
C ILE A 193 -17.68 -19.51 24.93
N LEU A 194 -16.72 -20.09 25.64
CA LEU A 194 -15.39 -20.37 25.08
C LEU A 194 -15.46 -21.43 23.98
N GLU A 195 -16.25 -22.48 24.17
CA GLU A 195 -16.52 -23.51 23.15
C GLU A 195 -17.09 -22.89 21.88
N ALA A 196 -18.16 -22.10 22.01
CA ALA A 196 -18.80 -21.45 20.89
C ALA A 196 -17.82 -20.49 20.17
N TYR A 197 -17.02 -19.75 20.93
CA TYR A 197 -15.99 -18.87 20.39
C TYR A 197 -14.93 -19.67 19.60
N LEU A 198 -14.31 -20.68 20.22
CA LEU A 198 -13.24 -21.47 19.63
C LEU A 198 -13.70 -22.26 18.41
N ASN A 199 -14.98 -22.61 18.30
CA ASN A 199 -15.55 -23.28 17.13
C ASN A 199 -15.99 -22.30 16.02
N THR A 200 -16.05 -21.00 16.30
CA THR A 200 -16.63 -20.01 15.38
C THR A 200 -15.60 -19.09 14.74
N ILE A 201 -14.60 -18.64 15.50
CA ILE A 201 -13.68 -17.63 15.01
C ILE A 201 -12.79 -18.13 13.87
N TYR A 202 -12.35 -17.18 13.07
CA TYR A 202 -11.41 -17.41 11.98
C TYR A 202 -9.97 -17.37 12.50
N PHE A 203 -9.17 -18.38 12.15
CA PHE A 203 -7.78 -18.54 12.59
C PHE A 203 -6.74 -18.34 11.48
N GLY A 204 -7.15 -17.94 10.27
CA GLY A 204 -6.26 -17.86 9.11
C GLY A 204 -6.36 -19.12 8.26
N ARG A 205 -5.75 -19.14 7.06
CA ARG A 205 -5.70 -20.33 6.17
C ARG A 205 -7.06 -20.98 5.84
N ASN A 206 -8.13 -20.20 5.77
CA ASN A 206 -9.51 -20.72 5.64
C ASN A 206 -9.97 -21.62 6.82
N ALA A 207 -9.25 -21.61 7.93
CA ALA A 207 -9.56 -22.40 9.12
C ALA A 207 -10.51 -21.63 10.04
N TYR A 208 -11.75 -22.12 10.13
CA TYR A 208 -12.72 -21.62 11.08
C TYR A 208 -12.97 -22.68 12.14
N GLY A 209 -12.80 -22.28 13.38
CA GLY A 209 -12.76 -23.21 14.49
C GLY A 209 -11.36 -23.77 14.75
N ILE A 210 -11.06 -24.00 16.02
CA ILE A 210 -9.72 -24.34 16.49
C ILE A 210 -9.22 -25.69 15.97
N ASN A 211 -10.12 -26.65 15.74
CA ASN A 211 -9.74 -27.95 15.19
C ASN A 211 -9.36 -27.85 13.71
N ALA A 212 -10.04 -27.00 12.94
CA ALA A 212 -9.64 -26.68 11.57
C ALA A 212 -8.27 -25.99 11.55
N ALA A 213 -8.00 -25.12 12.52
CA ALA A 213 -6.71 -24.44 12.65
C ALA A 213 -5.58 -25.43 12.95
N ALA A 214 -5.80 -26.37 13.88
CA ALA A 214 -4.83 -27.44 14.18
C ALA A 214 -4.45 -28.25 12.93
N LYS A 215 -5.44 -28.56 12.07
CA LYS A 215 -5.22 -29.24 10.79
C LYS A 215 -4.49 -28.34 9.79
N ALA A 216 -4.89 -27.08 9.64
CA ALA A 216 -4.33 -26.15 8.67
C ALA A 216 -2.89 -25.72 8.98
N TYR A 217 -2.52 -25.59 10.27
CA TYR A 217 -1.19 -25.14 10.68
C TYR A 217 -0.21 -26.29 10.96
N PHE A 218 -0.70 -27.43 11.46
CA PHE A 218 0.16 -28.53 11.92
C PHE A 218 -0.24 -29.91 11.39
N ASN A 219 -1.33 -30.01 10.61
CA ASN A 219 -1.93 -31.28 10.19
C ASN A 219 -2.21 -32.24 11.37
N LYS A 220 -2.72 -31.67 12.48
CA LYS A 220 -3.03 -32.37 13.74
C LYS A 220 -4.49 -32.13 14.15
N GLU A 221 -5.02 -32.98 15.03
CA GLU A 221 -6.22 -32.66 15.80
C GLU A 221 -5.86 -31.72 16.96
N VAL A 222 -6.80 -30.87 17.39
CA VAL A 222 -6.54 -29.88 18.46
C VAL A 222 -6.03 -30.51 19.76
N LYS A 223 -6.47 -31.74 20.06
CA LYS A 223 -6.08 -32.48 21.26
C LYS A 223 -4.60 -32.88 21.30
N ASP A 224 -3.97 -32.92 20.12
CA ASP A 224 -2.58 -33.36 19.94
C ASP A 224 -1.59 -32.18 19.83
N LEU A 225 -2.09 -30.94 19.97
CA LEU A 225 -1.25 -29.74 19.93
C LEU A 225 -0.37 -29.62 21.17
N THR A 226 0.87 -29.20 20.99
CA THR A 226 1.76 -28.82 22.11
C THR A 226 1.43 -27.42 22.64
N VAL A 227 2.14 -27.01 23.71
CA VAL A 227 2.03 -25.64 24.26
C VAL A 227 2.42 -24.61 23.21
N GLU A 228 3.54 -24.84 22.54
CA GLU A 228 4.12 -23.95 21.54
C GLU A 228 3.20 -23.85 20.32
N GLU A 229 2.64 -24.96 19.85
CA GLU A 229 1.70 -25.00 18.72
C GLU A 229 0.36 -24.32 19.06
N GLY A 230 -0.15 -24.55 20.27
CA GLY A 230 -1.32 -23.84 20.79
C GLY A 230 -1.10 -22.33 20.88
N ALA A 231 0.11 -21.90 21.22
CA ALA A 231 0.49 -20.48 21.24
C ALA A 231 0.58 -19.89 19.83
N VAL A 232 1.02 -20.65 18.81
CA VAL A 232 0.98 -20.18 17.41
C VAL A 232 -0.47 -19.94 16.98
N ILE A 233 -1.36 -20.90 17.20
CA ILE A 233 -2.78 -20.76 16.84
C ILE A 233 -3.44 -19.59 17.60
N ALA A 234 -3.11 -19.41 18.88
CA ALA A 234 -3.62 -18.27 19.64
C ALA A 234 -3.05 -16.93 19.16
N ALA A 235 -1.80 -16.90 18.69
CA ALA A 235 -1.16 -15.70 18.16
C ALA A 235 -1.84 -15.19 16.88
N THR A 236 -2.33 -16.09 16.02
CA THR A 236 -2.94 -15.68 14.74
C THR A 236 -4.29 -14.99 14.91
N ILE A 237 -5.05 -15.25 15.99
CA ILE A 237 -6.41 -14.73 16.22
C ILE A 237 -6.53 -13.22 15.96
N GLN A 238 -5.52 -12.44 16.36
CA GLN A 238 -5.57 -10.99 16.23
C GLN A 238 -5.61 -10.52 14.77
N ARG A 239 -4.78 -11.13 13.89
CA ARG A 239 -4.60 -10.77 12.48
C ARG A 239 -4.33 -12.05 11.66
N PRO A 240 -5.35 -12.88 11.40
CA PRO A 240 -5.13 -14.29 11.08
C PRO A 240 -4.36 -14.59 9.79
N SER A 241 -4.58 -13.83 8.71
CA SER A 241 -3.79 -13.99 7.48
C SER A 241 -2.42 -13.32 7.53
N GLN A 242 -2.27 -12.22 8.28
CA GLN A 242 -1.01 -11.47 8.32
C GLN A 242 0.00 -12.03 9.32
N LEU A 243 -0.46 -12.74 10.34
CA LEU A 243 0.37 -13.45 11.31
C LEU A 243 0.53 -14.93 10.93
N ASP A 244 0.30 -15.31 9.67
CA ASP A 244 0.62 -16.64 9.18
C ASP A 244 2.15 -16.83 9.16
N PRO A 245 2.70 -17.80 9.92
CA PRO A 245 4.15 -17.99 9.98
C PRO A 245 4.80 -18.40 8.64
N TRP A 246 4.01 -18.86 7.67
CA TRP A 246 4.51 -19.25 6.34
C TRP A 246 4.90 -18.03 5.50
N THR A 247 4.08 -16.98 5.53
CA THR A 247 4.29 -15.77 4.75
C THR A 247 4.93 -14.65 5.56
N ASN A 248 4.77 -14.65 6.89
CA ASN A 248 5.26 -13.61 7.79
C ASN A 248 5.78 -14.20 9.11
N ARG A 249 6.90 -14.94 9.02
CA ARG A 249 7.48 -15.62 10.18
C ARG A 249 7.87 -14.66 11.32
N THR A 250 8.46 -13.51 10.99
CA THR A 250 8.99 -12.58 11.99
C THR A 250 7.89 -12.02 12.89
N GLU A 251 6.83 -11.43 12.34
CA GLU A 251 5.74 -10.86 13.15
C GLU A 251 4.95 -11.97 13.88
N ALA A 252 4.78 -13.14 13.24
CA ALA A 252 4.15 -14.28 13.87
C ALA A 252 4.93 -14.76 15.11
N GLU A 253 6.27 -14.79 15.03
CA GLU A 253 7.14 -15.16 16.16
C GLU A 253 7.12 -14.12 17.28
N GLU A 254 7.09 -12.84 16.96
CA GLU A 254 6.92 -11.77 17.96
C GLU A 254 5.59 -11.91 18.71
N ARG A 255 4.49 -12.14 17.99
CA ARG A 255 3.19 -12.35 18.61
C ARG A 255 3.13 -13.65 19.41
N TRP A 256 3.76 -14.72 18.93
CA TRP A 256 3.89 -15.98 19.66
C TRP A 256 4.64 -15.79 20.99
N ASN A 257 5.73 -15.01 21.00
CA ASN A 257 6.44 -14.67 22.23
C ASN A 257 5.54 -13.96 23.25
N TYR A 258 4.69 -13.02 22.80
CA TYR A 258 3.70 -12.36 23.65
C TYR A 258 2.71 -13.35 24.28
N VAL A 259 2.22 -14.32 23.52
CA VAL A 259 1.30 -15.37 24.01
C VAL A 259 2.01 -16.27 25.03
N MET A 260 3.24 -16.70 24.73
CA MET A 260 4.03 -17.54 25.61
C MET A 260 4.36 -16.85 26.95
N ASP A 261 4.68 -15.55 26.94
CA ASP A 261 4.85 -14.75 28.16
C ASP A 261 3.53 -14.58 28.93
N GLY A 262 2.42 -14.51 28.20
CA GLY A 262 1.06 -14.53 28.74
C GLY A 262 0.76 -15.83 29.51
N LEU A 263 1.16 -17.00 28.98
CA LEU A 263 1.01 -18.29 29.64
C LEU A 263 1.77 -18.37 30.97
N VAL A 264 2.99 -17.81 31.04
CA VAL A 264 3.74 -17.69 32.30
C VAL A 264 2.99 -16.80 33.29
N SER A 265 2.46 -15.66 32.81
CA SER A 265 1.73 -14.70 33.65
C SER A 265 0.43 -15.30 34.24
N LEU A 266 -0.22 -16.20 33.52
CA LEU A 266 -1.38 -16.97 34.00
C LEU A 266 -1.00 -18.13 34.94
N GLY A 267 0.29 -18.47 35.04
CA GLY A 267 0.77 -19.65 35.77
C GLY A 267 0.47 -20.97 35.06
N SER A 268 0.12 -20.92 33.78
CA SER A 268 -0.18 -22.09 32.95
C SER A 268 1.08 -22.88 32.58
N ILE A 269 2.23 -22.20 32.49
CA ILE A 269 3.56 -22.81 32.34
C ILE A 269 4.54 -22.11 33.28
N ASP A 270 5.66 -22.78 33.58
CA ASP A 270 6.75 -22.15 34.33
C ASP A 270 7.76 -21.44 33.41
N GLN A 271 8.61 -20.61 34.01
CA GLN A 271 9.63 -19.86 33.26
C GLN A 271 10.62 -20.80 32.55
N ALA A 272 10.94 -21.96 33.13
CA ALA A 272 11.84 -22.92 32.52
C ALA A 272 11.29 -23.51 31.22
N THR A 273 9.99 -23.79 31.17
CA THR A 273 9.28 -24.22 29.96
C THR A 273 9.28 -23.11 28.91
N ARG A 274 9.02 -21.86 29.32
CA ARG A 274 9.07 -20.70 28.43
C ARG A 274 10.44 -20.49 27.80
N ASP A 275 11.50 -20.62 28.60
CA ASP A 275 12.88 -20.41 28.16
C ASP A 275 13.37 -21.52 27.21
N ALA A 276 12.80 -22.73 27.32
CA ALA A 276 13.12 -23.88 26.47
C ALA A 276 12.27 -23.97 25.20
N ALA A 277 11.17 -23.21 25.10
CA ALA A 277 10.24 -23.26 23.99
C ALA A 277 10.88 -22.74 22.69
N VAL A 278 10.62 -23.44 21.59
CA VAL A 278 11.08 -23.07 20.25
C VAL A 278 9.87 -22.81 19.38
N PHE A 279 9.96 -21.78 18.52
CA PHE A 279 8.90 -21.46 17.58
C PHE A 279 8.64 -22.63 16.62
N PRO A 280 7.42 -23.23 16.63
CA PRO A 280 7.10 -24.39 15.81
C PRO A 280 7.16 -24.10 14.31
N GLU A 281 7.53 -25.10 13.52
CA GLU A 281 7.34 -25.04 12.07
C GLU A 281 5.90 -25.37 11.71
N VAL A 282 5.32 -24.57 10.82
CA VAL A 282 3.98 -24.79 10.27
C VAL A 282 4.06 -25.57 8.96
N VAL A 283 3.03 -26.34 8.66
CA VAL A 283 2.93 -27.05 7.37
C VAL A 283 2.68 -26.06 6.24
N ASP A 284 3.06 -26.45 5.02
CA ASP A 284 2.75 -25.69 3.81
C ASP A 284 1.21 -25.59 3.65
N PRO A 285 0.65 -24.36 3.55
CA PRO A 285 -0.79 -24.19 3.34
C PRO A 285 -1.30 -24.86 2.05
N ALA A 286 -0.46 -25.03 1.02
CA ALA A 286 -0.83 -25.72 -0.21
C ALA A 286 -1.12 -27.22 0.01
N LEU A 287 -0.61 -27.82 1.09
CA LEU A 287 -0.84 -29.22 1.44
C LEU A 287 -2.11 -29.45 2.27
N THR A 288 -2.74 -28.37 2.78
CA THR A 288 -3.84 -28.47 3.77
C THR A 288 -5.05 -27.59 3.46
N GLN A 289 -4.96 -26.64 2.53
CA GLN A 289 -6.11 -25.85 2.09
C GLN A 289 -7.01 -26.67 1.17
N GLU A 290 -8.14 -27.15 1.70
CA GLU A 290 -9.31 -27.40 0.86
C GLU A 290 -10.07 -26.07 0.69
N THR A 291 -10.13 -25.58 -0.55
CA THR A 291 -11.08 -24.55 -1.02
C THR A 291 -10.90 -23.10 -0.54
N SER A 292 -9.77 -22.46 -0.85
CA SER A 292 -9.82 -21.02 -1.19
C SER A 292 -9.84 -20.89 -2.72
N VAL A 293 -10.87 -20.22 -3.27
CA VAL A 293 -11.05 -20.08 -4.73
C VAL A 293 -10.47 -18.74 -5.18
N ALA A 294 -9.16 -18.62 -5.09
CA ALA A 294 -8.39 -17.61 -5.80
C ALA A 294 -7.25 -18.34 -6.49
N GLU A 295 -7.33 -18.45 -7.81
CA GLU A 295 -6.32 -19.15 -8.61
C GLU A 295 -5.27 -18.16 -9.10
N GLY A 296 -4.02 -18.61 -9.15
CA GLY A 296 -2.93 -17.84 -9.74
C GLY A 296 -2.68 -16.51 -9.02
N THR A 297 -2.40 -15.49 -9.82
CA THR A 297 -2.12 -14.12 -9.39
C THR A 297 -3.26 -13.47 -8.58
N ASN A 298 -4.51 -13.95 -8.69
CA ASN A 298 -5.64 -13.37 -7.96
C ASN A 298 -5.54 -13.56 -6.45
N GLY A 299 -4.81 -14.58 -5.98
CA GLY A 299 -4.56 -14.77 -4.54
C GLY A 299 -3.78 -13.61 -3.93
N LEU A 300 -2.76 -13.10 -4.63
CA LEU A 300 -1.98 -11.95 -4.19
C LEU A 300 -2.80 -10.65 -4.23
N ILE A 301 -3.65 -10.47 -5.24
CA ILE A 301 -4.61 -9.35 -5.28
C ILE A 301 -5.55 -9.40 -4.09
N LYS A 302 -6.10 -10.58 -3.77
CA LYS A 302 -6.94 -10.79 -2.58
C LYS A 302 -6.18 -10.38 -1.30
N THR A 303 -4.92 -10.79 -1.15
CA THR A 303 -4.10 -10.42 0.00
C THR A 303 -3.93 -8.91 0.12
N GLN A 304 -3.62 -8.21 -0.98
CA GLN A 304 -3.51 -6.75 -0.98
C GLN A 304 -4.84 -6.06 -0.62
N VAL A 305 -5.96 -6.55 -1.16
CA VAL A 305 -7.30 -6.09 -0.80
C VAL A 305 -7.57 -6.26 0.69
N LEU A 306 -7.30 -7.43 1.27
CA LEU A 306 -7.52 -7.69 2.70
C LEU A 306 -6.66 -6.77 3.59
N ASN A 307 -5.40 -6.54 3.21
CA ASN A 307 -4.52 -5.61 3.92
C ASN A 307 -5.05 -4.17 3.88
N GLU A 308 -5.55 -3.73 2.72
CA GLU A 308 -6.14 -2.39 2.58
C GLU A 308 -7.43 -2.25 3.40
N LEU A 309 -8.29 -3.27 3.40
CA LEU A 309 -9.51 -3.31 4.22
C LEU A 309 -9.18 -3.21 5.70
N GLU A 310 -8.19 -3.96 6.18
CA GLU A 310 -7.75 -3.91 7.57
C GLU A 310 -7.16 -2.55 7.95
N ALA A 311 -6.36 -1.92 7.08
CA ALA A 311 -5.85 -0.58 7.30
C ALA A 311 -6.97 0.48 7.42
N ASN A 312 -8.11 0.25 6.76
CA ASN A 312 -9.33 1.04 6.90
C ASN A 312 -10.25 0.55 8.04
N GLY A 313 -9.80 -0.48 8.77
CA GLY A 313 -10.40 -1.14 9.93
C GLY A 313 -11.65 -1.96 9.63
N ILE A 314 -11.80 -2.45 8.41
CA ILE A 314 -12.70 -3.55 8.08
C ILE A 314 -11.90 -4.83 8.37
N SER A 315 -12.18 -5.46 9.51
CA SER A 315 -11.43 -6.65 9.96
C SER A 315 -11.58 -7.80 8.98
N GLU A 316 -10.57 -8.66 8.87
CA GLU A 316 -10.65 -9.86 8.05
C GLU A 316 -11.87 -10.74 8.41
N GLU A 317 -12.23 -10.81 9.68
CA GLU A 317 -13.45 -11.46 10.15
C GLU A 317 -14.75 -10.85 9.58
N ALA A 318 -14.78 -9.53 9.41
CA ALA A 318 -15.90 -8.82 8.80
C ALA A 318 -16.05 -9.22 7.34
N VAL A 319 -14.93 -9.33 6.63
CA VAL A 319 -14.88 -9.83 5.26
C VAL A 319 -15.32 -11.29 5.21
N ASN A 320 -14.92 -12.10 6.16
CA ASN A 320 -15.22 -13.53 6.19
C ASN A 320 -16.68 -13.86 6.51
N THR A 321 -17.38 -13.01 7.27
CA THR A 321 -18.73 -13.32 7.80
C THR A 321 -19.82 -12.35 7.34
N GLY A 322 -19.43 -11.21 6.76
CA GLY A 322 -20.33 -10.10 6.43
C GLY A 322 -20.99 -10.19 5.04
N GLY A 323 -20.63 -11.17 4.20
CA GLY A 323 -21.18 -11.29 2.84
C GLY A 323 -20.93 -10.06 1.97
N LEU A 324 -19.76 -9.45 2.11
CA LEU A 324 -19.40 -8.17 1.50
C LEU A 324 -19.24 -8.29 -0.02
N LYS A 325 -19.71 -7.25 -0.72
CA LYS A 325 -19.35 -6.97 -2.10
C LYS A 325 -18.17 -5.99 -2.13
N ILE A 326 -17.01 -6.47 -2.54
CA ILE A 326 -15.79 -5.67 -2.65
C ILE A 326 -15.52 -5.43 -4.14
N THR A 327 -15.56 -4.18 -4.57
CA THR A 327 -15.21 -3.77 -5.94
C THR A 327 -13.80 -3.20 -5.91
N THR A 328 -12.90 -3.77 -6.72
CA THR A 328 -11.50 -3.33 -6.81
C THR A 328 -11.29 -2.31 -7.91
N THR A 329 -10.07 -1.77 -8.01
CA THR A 329 -9.61 -0.94 -9.13
C THR A 329 -9.04 -1.77 -10.29
N ILE A 330 -8.88 -3.09 -10.11
CA ILE A 330 -8.29 -3.99 -11.10
C ILE A 330 -9.19 -4.04 -12.33
N ASP A 331 -8.63 -3.68 -13.48
CA ASP A 331 -9.31 -3.80 -14.77
C ASP A 331 -9.08 -5.22 -15.29
N ALA A 332 -10.15 -6.00 -15.48
CA ALA A 332 -10.04 -7.41 -15.84
C ALA A 332 -9.27 -7.64 -17.16
N ALA A 333 -9.44 -6.76 -18.15
CA ALA A 333 -8.76 -6.89 -19.43
C ALA A 333 -7.27 -6.55 -19.30
N LYS A 334 -6.92 -5.49 -18.56
CA LYS A 334 -5.52 -5.14 -18.30
C LYS A 334 -4.85 -6.20 -17.42
N GLN A 335 -5.53 -6.70 -16.39
CA GLN A 335 -5.02 -7.78 -15.55
C GLN A 335 -4.67 -9.02 -16.36
N GLN A 336 -5.59 -9.48 -17.22
CA GLN A 336 -5.32 -10.63 -18.09
C GLN A 336 -4.14 -10.36 -19.04
N ALA A 337 -4.07 -9.16 -19.63
CA ALA A 337 -2.96 -8.79 -20.50
C ALA A 337 -1.60 -8.81 -19.77
N MET A 338 -1.55 -8.39 -18.50
CA MET A 338 -0.35 -8.47 -17.68
C MET A 338 0.06 -9.92 -17.44
N VAL A 339 -0.88 -10.76 -16.97
CA VAL A 339 -0.64 -12.18 -16.68
C VAL A 339 -0.15 -12.90 -17.94
N ASP A 340 -0.88 -12.80 -19.06
CA ASP A 340 -0.53 -13.47 -20.31
C ASP A 340 0.86 -13.07 -20.81
N THR A 341 1.16 -11.76 -20.76
CA THR A 341 2.45 -11.23 -21.22
C THR A 341 3.60 -11.75 -20.35
N VAL A 342 3.46 -11.68 -19.03
CA VAL A 342 4.50 -12.11 -18.10
C VAL A 342 4.72 -13.61 -18.19
N THR A 343 3.66 -14.41 -18.10
CA THR A 343 3.74 -15.88 -18.16
C THR A 343 4.32 -16.34 -19.50
N SER A 344 3.90 -15.75 -20.62
CA SER A 344 4.45 -16.10 -21.94
C SER A 344 5.94 -15.77 -22.07
N LYS A 345 6.42 -14.69 -21.44
CA LYS A 345 7.83 -14.30 -21.50
C LYS A 345 8.68 -15.10 -20.51
N LEU A 346 8.12 -15.48 -19.37
CA LEU A 346 8.79 -16.31 -18.36
C LEU A 346 8.91 -17.78 -18.76
N SER A 347 8.05 -18.31 -19.64
CA SER A 347 7.97 -19.76 -19.92
C SER A 347 9.24 -20.40 -20.49
N VAL A 348 10.21 -19.59 -20.94
CA VAL A 348 11.50 -20.04 -21.50
C VAL A 348 12.65 -19.95 -20.49
N TYR A 349 12.39 -19.42 -19.31
CA TYR A 349 13.36 -19.25 -18.23
C TYR A 349 13.26 -20.40 -17.22
N ASP A 350 14.33 -20.55 -16.43
CA ASP A 350 14.37 -21.49 -15.32
C ASP A 350 13.37 -21.09 -14.21
N GLU A 351 12.89 -22.08 -13.46
CA GLU A 351 11.94 -21.89 -12.35
C GLU A 351 12.52 -21.07 -11.18
N SER A 352 13.79 -20.67 -11.19
CA SER A 352 14.39 -19.70 -10.26
C SER A 352 14.22 -18.23 -10.69
N VAL A 353 13.85 -17.97 -11.95
CA VAL A 353 13.60 -16.61 -12.43
C VAL A 353 12.19 -16.18 -12.05
N ARG A 354 12.06 -14.97 -11.49
CA ARG A 354 10.78 -14.36 -11.13
C ARG A 354 10.58 -13.08 -11.92
N ALA A 355 9.32 -12.70 -12.11
CA ALA A 355 8.95 -11.39 -12.59
C ALA A 355 7.86 -10.80 -11.71
N ALA A 356 7.75 -9.48 -11.74
CA ALA A 356 6.67 -8.73 -11.13
C ALA A 356 6.23 -7.60 -12.06
N GLY A 357 4.94 -7.28 -12.04
CA GLY A 357 4.35 -6.22 -12.86
C GLY A 357 3.28 -5.47 -12.09
N VAL A 358 3.35 -4.14 -12.08
CA VAL A 358 2.31 -3.29 -11.47
C VAL A 358 1.97 -2.17 -12.43
N ALA A 359 0.67 -1.93 -12.65
CA ALA A 359 0.17 -0.81 -13.43
C ALA A 359 -0.84 0.01 -12.62
N ILE A 360 -0.65 1.34 -12.62
CA ILE A 360 -1.45 2.31 -11.86
C ILE A 360 -2.02 3.34 -12.83
N ASP A 361 -3.28 3.74 -12.59
CA ASP A 361 -3.88 4.92 -13.22
C ASP A 361 -3.33 6.20 -12.55
N PRO A 362 -2.57 7.05 -13.26
CA PRO A 362 -2.01 8.28 -12.71
C PRO A 362 -3.04 9.26 -12.12
N LYS A 363 -4.29 9.24 -12.61
CA LYS A 363 -5.32 10.21 -12.23
C LYS A 363 -6.07 9.84 -10.96
N THR A 364 -5.94 8.60 -10.50
CA THR A 364 -6.69 8.08 -9.35
C THR A 364 -5.81 7.39 -8.31
N GLY A 365 -4.64 6.87 -8.70
CA GLY A 365 -3.82 6.00 -7.85
C GLY A 365 -4.34 4.55 -7.79
N GLY A 366 -5.41 4.22 -8.51
CA GLY A 366 -5.93 2.86 -8.55
C GLY A 366 -4.97 1.90 -9.22
N VAL A 367 -4.68 0.76 -8.58
CA VAL A 367 -3.91 -0.34 -9.17
C VAL A 367 -4.84 -1.06 -10.17
N VAL A 368 -4.54 -0.98 -11.46
CA VAL A 368 -5.40 -1.51 -12.53
C VAL A 368 -4.93 -2.86 -13.06
N ALA A 369 -3.66 -3.22 -12.85
CA ALA A 369 -3.14 -4.56 -13.09
C ALA A 369 -1.99 -4.86 -12.11
N TYR A 370 -1.91 -6.10 -11.64
CA TYR A 370 -1.01 -6.53 -10.60
C TYR A 370 -0.57 -7.98 -10.81
N TYR A 371 0.74 -8.21 -10.92
CA TYR A 371 1.36 -9.53 -11.02
C TYR A 371 2.52 -9.63 -10.03
N GLY A 372 2.32 -10.38 -8.94
CA GLY A 372 3.35 -10.64 -7.93
C GLY A 372 3.92 -12.06 -7.97
N GLY A 373 3.39 -12.93 -8.83
CA GLY A 373 3.72 -14.35 -8.92
C GLY A 373 2.50 -15.20 -9.30
N ASP A 374 2.75 -16.48 -9.59
CA ASP A 374 1.71 -17.45 -9.99
C ASP A 374 1.12 -18.22 -8.79
N ASP A 375 1.81 -18.25 -7.65
CA ASP A 375 1.30 -18.90 -6.45
C ASP A 375 0.37 -17.93 -5.69
N PRO A 376 -0.94 -18.25 -5.53
CA PRO A 376 -1.88 -17.40 -4.82
C PRO A 376 -1.53 -17.15 -3.34
N ASN A 377 -0.74 -18.04 -2.72
CA ASN A 377 -0.26 -17.92 -1.34
C ASN A 377 1.26 -17.71 -1.26
N GLY A 378 1.90 -17.47 -2.40
CA GLY A 378 3.35 -17.36 -2.52
C GLY A 378 3.89 -16.00 -2.10
N TYR A 379 5.21 -15.84 -2.26
CA TYR A 379 5.89 -14.58 -2.01
C TYR A 379 5.51 -13.53 -3.06
N ASP A 380 5.03 -12.37 -2.60
CA ASP A 380 4.55 -11.29 -3.47
C ASP A 380 5.70 -10.40 -3.97
N TRP A 381 6.23 -10.70 -5.16
CA TRP A 381 7.34 -9.96 -5.76
C TRP A 381 6.95 -8.53 -6.17
N ALA A 382 5.67 -8.24 -6.39
CA ALA A 382 5.19 -6.90 -6.73
C ALA A 382 5.13 -5.96 -5.51
N ASN A 383 5.10 -6.54 -4.31
CA ASN A 383 5.14 -5.84 -3.02
C ASN A 383 6.46 -6.05 -2.25
N ALA A 384 7.44 -6.74 -2.85
CA ALA A 384 8.72 -7.05 -2.21
C ALA A 384 9.74 -5.91 -2.31
N GLY A 385 10.61 -5.78 -1.29
CA GLY A 385 11.75 -4.87 -1.35
C GLY A 385 12.83 -5.37 -2.30
N LEU A 386 13.04 -4.66 -3.41
CA LEU A 386 13.98 -5.05 -4.47
C LEU A 386 14.92 -3.89 -4.81
N GLN A 387 16.15 -4.18 -5.22
CA GLN A 387 17.07 -3.15 -5.67
C GLN A 387 16.64 -2.66 -7.06
N THR A 388 16.30 -1.38 -7.14
CA THR A 388 15.66 -0.78 -8.31
C THR A 388 16.66 -0.45 -9.43
N GLY A 389 17.95 -0.46 -9.10
CA GLY A 389 19.03 -0.05 -10.00
C GLY A 389 18.84 1.38 -10.50
N SER A 390 19.30 1.62 -11.73
CA SER A 390 19.26 2.92 -12.39
C SER A 390 17.86 3.53 -12.64
N THR A 391 16.76 2.85 -12.31
CA THR A 391 15.43 3.49 -12.33
C THR A 391 15.34 4.62 -11.31
N PHE A 392 16.04 4.52 -10.17
CA PHE A 392 16.01 5.53 -9.09
C PHE A 392 16.57 6.89 -9.51
N LYS A 393 17.35 6.95 -10.61
CA LYS A 393 17.86 8.20 -11.19
C LYS A 393 16.77 9.20 -11.55
N ILE A 394 15.54 8.74 -11.87
CA ILE A 394 14.43 9.67 -12.15
C ILE A 394 14.04 10.49 -10.91
N ILE A 395 14.18 9.90 -9.72
CA ILE A 395 13.89 10.54 -8.44
C ILE A 395 14.99 11.55 -8.11
N THR A 396 16.25 11.18 -8.32
CA THR A 396 17.39 12.11 -8.20
C THR A 396 17.24 13.30 -9.14
N LEU A 397 16.81 13.05 -10.38
CA LEU A 397 16.56 14.13 -11.35
C LEU A 397 15.41 15.03 -10.88
N ALA A 398 14.32 14.46 -10.36
CA ALA A 398 13.22 15.23 -9.80
C ALA A 398 13.69 16.12 -8.63
N ALA A 399 14.49 15.59 -7.70
CA ALA A 399 15.07 16.35 -6.59
C ALA A 399 15.92 17.52 -7.09
N ALA A 400 16.78 17.27 -8.08
CA ALA A 400 17.63 18.29 -8.68
C ALA A 400 16.84 19.41 -9.38
N VAL A 401 15.85 19.05 -10.20
CA VAL A 401 15.01 20.02 -10.93
C VAL A 401 14.16 20.83 -9.95
N GLU A 402 13.65 20.22 -8.88
CA GLU A 402 12.93 20.93 -7.82
C GLU A 402 13.82 21.97 -7.11
N GLN A 403 15.12 21.70 -6.99
CA GLN A 403 16.14 22.65 -6.49
C GLN A 403 16.61 23.67 -7.55
N GLY A 404 16.03 23.65 -8.76
CA GLY A 404 16.33 24.59 -9.83
C GLY A 404 17.51 24.19 -10.73
N ILE A 405 18.02 22.96 -10.62
CA ILE A 405 19.03 22.42 -11.55
C ILE A 405 18.31 21.91 -12.81
N PRO A 406 18.44 22.58 -13.98
CA PRO A 406 17.70 22.18 -15.17
C PRO A 406 18.23 20.87 -15.75
N THR A 407 17.38 20.14 -16.47
CA THR A 407 17.77 18.89 -17.16
C THR A 407 18.83 19.10 -18.26
N SER A 408 19.06 20.36 -18.67
CA SER A 408 20.14 20.78 -19.57
C SER A 408 21.49 20.98 -18.88
N ALA A 409 21.55 20.97 -17.55
CA ALA A 409 22.78 21.15 -16.78
C ALA A 409 23.80 20.06 -17.17
N LEU A 410 25.07 20.48 -17.30
CA LEU A 410 26.13 19.62 -17.81
C LEU A 410 26.88 18.93 -16.66
N TYR A 411 26.99 17.61 -16.74
CA TYR A 411 27.73 16.80 -15.78
C TYR A 411 28.74 15.90 -16.49
N ASP A 412 29.89 15.73 -15.84
CA ASP A 412 30.97 14.86 -16.32
C ASP A 412 30.62 13.38 -16.07
N SER A 413 31.00 12.51 -17.02
CA SER A 413 30.76 11.07 -16.97
C SER A 413 32.01 10.22 -16.73
N SER A 414 33.16 10.82 -16.40
CA SER A 414 34.36 10.08 -15.97
C SER A 414 34.17 9.43 -14.58
N PRO A 415 35.00 8.46 -14.17
CA PRO A 415 34.93 7.85 -12.84
C PRO A 415 34.84 8.89 -11.71
N VAL A 416 34.05 8.60 -10.67
CA VAL A 416 33.82 9.52 -9.53
C VAL A 416 34.02 8.77 -8.22
N VAL A 417 34.58 9.45 -7.22
CA VAL A 417 34.74 8.91 -5.87
C VAL A 417 33.45 9.16 -5.09
N SER A 418 32.93 8.12 -4.44
CA SER A 418 31.78 8.15 -3.53
C SER A 418 32.16 7.36 -2.29
N GLY A 419 32.36 8.04 -1.16
CA GLY A 419 32.95 7.44 0.04
C GLY A 419 34.34 6.84 -0.24
N ASP A 420 34.53 5.57 0.13
CA ASP A 420 35.77 4.82 -0.09
C ASP A 420 35.82 4.08 -1.44
N SER A 421 34.79 4.22 -2.29
CA SER A 421 34.66 3.50 -3.56
C SER A 421 34.78 4.43 -4.76
N THR A 422 35.29 3.91 -5.87
CA THR A 422 35.26 4.58 -7.17
C THR A 422 34.11 4.01 -7.99
N VAL A 423 33.15 4.86 -8.31
CA VAL A 423 32.01 4.51 -9.18
C VAL A 423 32.41 4.70 -10.64
N THR A 424 32.03 3.73 -11.46
CA THR A 424 32.22 3.74 -12.92
C THR A 424 30.88 3.57 -13.64
N ASN A 425 30.84 3.89 -14.93
CA ASN A 425 29.70 3.58 -15.78
C ASN A 425 29.78 2.15 -16.28
N ASP A 426 28.61 1.57 -16.56
CA ASP A 426 28.53 0.24 -17.16
C ASP A 426 29.33 0.19 -18.47
N SER A 427 30.10 -0.88 -18.65
CA SER A 427 30.92 -1.12 -19.84
C SER A 427 31.84 0.04 -20.26
N GLY A 428 32.13 1.00 -19.37
CA GLY A 428 32.91 2.20 -19.66
C GLY A 428 32.17 3.27 -20.49
N GLU A 429 30.84 3.21 -20.57
CA GLU A 429 30.04 4.17 -21.34
C GLU A 429 30.28 5.62 -20.88
N THR A 430 30.36 6.55 -21.83
CA THR A 430 30.70 7.95 -21.53
C THR A 430 30.17 8.89 -22.59
N CYS A 431 29.80 10.10 -22.17
CA CYS A 431 29.48 11.24 -23.03
C CYS A 431 30.51 12.37 -22.87
N GLY A 432 31.60 12.15 -22.11
CA GLY A 432 32.49 13.19 -21.65
C GLY A 432 31.79 14.10 -20.65
N THR A 433 31.23 15.21 -21.13
CA THR A 433 30.37 16.11 -20.37
C THR A 433 29.10 16.33 -21.18
N CYS A 434 27.95 15.95 -20.64
CA CYS A 434 26.67 16.07 -21.33
C CYS A 434 25.55 16.51 -20.38
N SER A 435 24.39 16.85 -20.94
CA SER A 435 23.23 17.26 -20.16
C SER A 435 22.72 16.12 -19.28
N LEU A 436 22.07 16.45 -18.15
CA LEU A 436 21.39 15.46 -17.31
C LEU A 436 20.36 14.63 -18.09
N ALA A 437 19.65 15.23 -19.06
CA ALA A 437 18.76 14.49 -19.95
C ALA A 437 19.49 13.43 -20.80
N GLN A 438 20.66 13.78 -21.37
CA GLN A 438 21.47 12.83 -22.13
C GLN A 438 22.08 11.76 -21.20
N ALA A 439 22.56 12.16 -20.02
CA ALA A 439 23.09 11.23 -19.02
C ALA A 439 22.02 10.27 -18.49
N LEU A 440 20.76 10.72 -18.35
CA LEU A 440 19.63 9.86 -17.97
C LEU A 440 19.31 8.86 -19.08
N LYS A 441 19.30 9.31 -20.34
CA LYS A 441 19.07 8.45 -21.53
C LYS A 441 20.11 7.34 -21.64
N MET A 442 21.38 7.69 -21.49
CA MET A 442 22.50 6.73 -21.47
C MET A 442 22.67 6.04 -20.11
N SER A 443 21.85 6.39 -19.11
CA SER A 443 21.89 5.82 -17.77
C SER A 443 23.26 5.90 -17.07
N LEU A 444 24.00 7.00 -17.23
CA LEU A 444 25.36 7.16 -16.70
C LEU A 444 25.35 7.25 -15.16
N ASN A 445 26.09 6.36 -14.49
CA ASN A 445 26.18 6.30 -13.02
C ASN A 445 26.92 7.51 -12.45
N THR A 446 28.08 7.82 -13.04
CA THR A 446 29.01 8.80 -12.47
C THR A 446 28.44 10.22 -12.49
N SER A 447 27.72 10.59 -13.55
CA SER A 447 27.02 11.88 -13.63
C SER A 447 25.92 12.02 -12.58
N PHE A 448 25.20 10.94 -12.26
CA PHE A 448 24.13 10.95 -11.26
C PHE A 448 24.63 10.89 -9.81
N VAL A 449 25.78 10.25 -9.56
CA VAL A 449 26.47 10.36 -8.27
C VAL A 449 26.94 11.80 -8.06
N ARG A 450 27.56 12.43 -9.07
CA ARG A 450 27.91 13.87 -9.01
C ARG A 450 26.69 14.76 -8.81
N LEU A 451 25.56 14.45 -9.47
CA LEU A 451 24.31 15.17 -9.28
C LEU A 451 23.87 15.09 -7.81
N THR A 452 23.87 13.88 -7.25
CA THR A 452 23.53 13.64 -5.84
C THR A 452 24.45 14.42 -4.92
N GLN A 453 25.77 14.37 -5.12
CA GLN A 453 26.76 15.15 -4.36
C GLN A 453 26.55 16.68 -4.44
N SER A 454 25.90 17.17 -5.51
CA SER A 454 25.65 18.60 -5.71
C SER A 454 24.33 19.11 -5.12
N LEU A 455 23.46 18.22 -4.64
CA LEU A 455 22.21 18.61 -3.97
C LEU A 455 22.49 19.19 -2.58
N ASP A 456 21.62 20.09 -2.11
CA ASP A 456 21.79 20.81 -0.85
C ASP A 456 22.03 19.89 0.37
N ASN A 457 21.30 18.78 0.48
CA ASN A 457 21.46 17.74 1.50
C ASN A 457 21.86 16.38 0.91
N GLY A 458 22.42 16.39 -0.31
CA GLY A 458 22.95 15.20 -0.94
C GLY A 458 21.94 14.06 -1.11
N ALA A 459 22.31 12.87 -0.65
CA ALA A 459 21.49 11.67 -0.72
C ALA A 459 20.16 11.77 0.07
N GLN A 460 20.09 12.63 1.10
CA GLN A 460 18.85 12.83 1.86
C GLN A 460 17.74 13.45 1.00
N ASP A 461 18.09 14.43 0.15
CA ASP A 461 17.09 15.06 -0.74
C ASP A 461 16.50 14.06 -1.73
N VAL A 462 17.28 13.05 -2.13
CA VAL A 462 16.82 11.97 -3.01
C VAL A 462 15.82 11.06 -2.27
N ALA A 463 16.10 10.71 -1.02
CA ALA A 463 15.17 9.92 -0.19
C ALA A 463 13.86 10.68 0.09
N ASP A 464 13.96 11.96 0.46
CA ASP A 464 12.80 12.80 0.75
C ASP A 464 11.93 12.98 -0.52
N MET A 465 12.56 13.16 -1.68
CA MET A 465 11.85 13.19 -2.97
C MET A 465 11.19 11.85 -3.28
N ALA A 466 11.85 10.72 -3.02
CA ALA A 466 11.29 9.40 -3.23
C ALA A 466 10.00 9.20 -2.42
N HIS A 467 10.02 9.55 -1.13
CA HIS A 467 8.84 9.47 -0.26
C HIS A 467 7.71 10.39 -0.72
N ARG A 468 8.02 11.63 -1.11
CA ARG A 468 7.03 12.56 -1.68
C ARG A 468 6.36 11.98 -2.93
N LEU A 469 7.12 11.31 -3.80
CA LEU A 469 6.62 10.75 -5.05
C LEU A 469 5.86 9.43 -4.89
N GLY A 470 5.94 8.78 -3.73
CA GLY A 470 5.14 7.59 -3.40
C GLY A 470 5.93 6.35 -3.01
N VAL A 471 7.25 6.42 -2.79
CA VAL A 471 8.01 5.31 -2.21
C VAL A 471 7.67 5.16 -0.73
N ALA A 472 7.17 3.99 -0.33
CA ALA A 472 6.76 3.73 1.03
C ALA A 472 7.91 3.90 2.04
N THR A 473 7.60 4.47 3.20
CA THR A 473 8.53 4.67 4.32
C THR A 473 8.86 3.38 5.07
N SER A 474 8.02 2.35 4.92
CA SER A 474 8.19 1.02 5.49
C SER A 474 7.70 -0.03 4.50
N ILE A 475 8.39 -1.16 4.40
CA ILE A 475 8.00 -2.30 3.58
C ILE A 475 8.19 -3.60 4.38
N PRO A 476 7.63 -4.75 3.97
CA PRO A 476 7.83 -6.00 4.71
C PRO A 476 9.31 -6.29 4.98
N GLY A 477 9.67 -6.44 6.26
CA GLY A 477 11.05 -6.66 6.70
C GLY A 477 11.94 -5.42 6.82
N ILE A 478 11.44 -4.22 6.48
CA ILE A 478 12.18 -2.95 6.59
C ILE A 478 11.28 -1.87 7.20
N GLU A 479 11.52 -1.53 8.47
CA GLU A 479 10.74 -0.53 9.20
C GLU A 479 10.93 0.89 8.67
N GLN A 480 12.16 1.25 8.28
CA GLN A 480 12.50 2.57 7.71
C GLN A 480 13.29 2.39 6.41
N THR A 481 12.64 2.63 5.27
CA THR A 481 13.26 2.53 3.95
C THR A 481 14.15 3.73 3.66
N LEU A 482 15.05 3.59 2.69
CA LEU A 482 15.93 4.66 2.19
C LEU A 482 16.81 5.32 3.28
N THR A 483 17.12 4.58 4.35
CA THR A 483 18.02 5.02 5.41
C THR A 483 19.23 4.11 5.52
N GLU A 484 20.32 4.64 6.06
CA GLU A 484 21.49 3.85 6.44
C GLU A 484 21.58 3.78 7.97
N ASN A 485 21.32 2.61 8.55
CA ASN A 485 21.28 2.42 10.01
C ASN A 485 20.38 3.47 10.73
N GLY A 486 19.24 3.84 10.13
CA GLY A 486 18.32 4.87 10.62
C GLY A 486 18.79 6.31 10.42
N GLY A 487 19.90 6.52 9.72
CA GLY A 487 20.44 7.83 9.35
C GLY A 487 20.36 8.12 7.85
N THR A 488 21.07 9.17 7.43
CA THR A 488 21.14 9.60 6.02
C THR A 488 21.68 8.49 5.12
N PRO A 489 21.02 8.22 3.97
CA PRO A 489 21.49 7.21 3.02
C PRO A 489 22.83 7.58 2.38
N TYR A 490 23.54 6.58 1.85
CA TYR A 490 24.70 6.81 1.01
C TYR A 490 24.31 7.29 -0.39
N GLU A 491 25.28 7.92 -1.10
CA GLU A 491 25.11 8.43 -2.46
C GLU A 491 24.68 7.36 -3.47
N GLY A 492 24.95 6.08 -3.19
CA GLY A 492 24.47 4.95 -3.98
C GLY A 492 22.93 4.83 -4.03
N ILE A 493 22.18 5.60 -3.23
CA ILE A 493 20.72 5.73 -3.37
C ILE A 493 20.31 6.07 -4.81
N THR A 494 21.03 6.97 -5.49
CA THR A 494 20.72 7.33 -6.88
C THR A 494 20.92 6.16 -7.87
N LEU A 495 21.64 5.12 -7.47
CA LEU A 495 21.89 3.92 -8.26
C LEU A 495 20.97 2.76 -7.84
N GLY A 496 19.99 3.00 -6.95
CA GLY A 496 19.03 2.00 -6.49
C GLY A 496 19.62 1.03 -5.46
N GLN A 497 20.55 1.49 -4.64
CA GLN A 497 21.17 0.70 -3.56
C GLN A 497 20.14 0.20 -2.54
N TYR A 498 19.19 1.07 -2.18
CA TYR A 498 18.14 0.77 -1.18
C TYR A 498 16.93 0.13 -1.86
N GLN A 499 16.28 -0.79 -1.13
CA GLN A 499 15.16 -1.56 -1.64
C GLN A 499 13.89 -0.72 -1.77
N SER A 500 13.13 -0.93 -2.85
CA SER A 500 11.78 -0.39 -3.05
C SER A 500 10.95 -1.41 -3.84
N ARG A 501 9.63 -1.28 -3.78
CA ARG A 501 8.70 -2.25 -4.40
C ARG A 501 8.40 -1.88 -5.86
N PRO A 502 8.08 -2.84 -6.74
CA PRO A 502 7.46 -2.53 -8.03
C PRO A 502 6.23 -1.62 -7.91
N LEU A 503 5.41 -1.83 -6.87
CA LEU A 503 4.30 -0.96 -6.51
C LEU A 503 4.74 0.51 -6.26
N ASP A 504 5.83 0.71 -5.54
CA ASP A 504 6.37 2.05 -5.25
C ASP A 504 6.86 2.74 -6.53
N MET A 505 7.55 2.00 -7.40
CA MET A 505 8.08 2.56 -8.65
C MET A 505 6.97 2.89 -9.65
N ALA A 506 5.89 2.12 -9.70
CA ALA A 506 4.68 2.46 -10.45
C ALA A 506 4.01 3.73 -9.87
N SER A 507 3.96 3.87 -8.54
CA SER A 507 3.42 5.05 -7.85
C SER A 507 4.22 6.32 -8.15
N VAL A 508 5.57 6.24 -8.13
CA VAL A 508 6.45 7.34 -8.54
C VAL A 508 6.15 7.80 -9.96
N LEU A 509 6.01 6.86 -10.90
CA LEU A 509 5.66 7.18 -12.28
C LEU A 509 4.25 7.77 -12.41
N ALA A 510 3.28 7.27 -11.66
CA ALA A 510 1.92 7.81 -11.63
C ALA A 510 1.94 9.29 -11.19
N THR A 511 2.64 9.60 -10.11
CA THR A 511 2.81 10.97 -9.60
C THR A 511 3.47 11.89 -10.63
N LEU A 512 4.59 11.45 -11.24
CA LEU A 512 5.30 12.25 -12.26
C LEU A 512 4.43 12.45 -13.51
N SER A 513 3.73 11.42 -13.96
CA SER A 513 2.86 11.48 -15.15
C SER A 513 1.63 12.34 -14.92
N ASN A 514 1.20 12.48 -13.67
CA ASN A 514 0.11 13.36 -13.25
C ASN A 514 0.63 14.71 -12.73
N ARG A 515 1.74 15.19 -13.30
CA ARG A 515 2.31 16.53 -13.04
C ARG A 515 2.56 16.82 -11.55
N GLY A 516 3.04 15.82 -10.82
CA GLY A 516 3.35 15.95 -9.40
C GLY A 516 2.16 15.81 -8.45
N MET A 517 0.98 15.43 -8.96
CA MET A 517 -0.17 15.10 -8.13
C MET A 517 -0.09 13.64 -7.69
N TYR A 518 0.14 13.43 -6.39
CA TYR A 518 0.23 12.10 -5.78
C TYR A 518 -1.15 11.59 -5.37
N PHE A 519 -1.42 10.34 -5.70
CA PHE A 519 -2.54 9.56 -5.18
C PHE A 519 -2.00 8.30 -4.52
N PRO A 520 -2.40 7.98 -3.28
CA PRO A 520 -2.06 6.70 -2.67
C PRO A 520 -2.47 5.52 -3.56
N ALA A 521 -1.53 4.60 -3.78
CA ALA A 521 -1.81 3.37 -4.50
C ALA A 521 -2.84 2.54 -3.73
N HIS A 522 -3.94 2.17 -4.37
CA HIS A 522 -5.01 1.41 -3.73
C HIS A 522 -5.61 0.37 -4.67
N PHE A 523 -6.09 -0.72 -4.11
CA PHE A 523 -6.75 -1.83 -4.78
C PHE A 523 -8.27 -1.77 -4.63
N VAL A 524 -8.79 -1.22 -3.53
CA VAL A 524 -10.22 -1.21 -3.24
C VAL A 524 -10.87 0.07 -3.74
N LEU A 525 -11.83 -0.05 -4.65
CA LEU A 525 -12.65 1.08 -5.11
C LEU A 525 -13.84 1.30 -4.16
N LYS A 526 -14.54 0.23 -3.79
CA LYS A 526 -15.77 0.31 -2.98
C LYS A 526 -16.05 -0.98 -2.22
N VAL A 527 -16.59 -0.87 -1.01
CA VAL A 527 -17.06 -2.00 -0.20
C VAL A 527 -18.50 -1.77 0.24
N GLU A 528 -19.34 -2.76 -0.01
CA GLU A 528 -20.77 -2.72 0.30
C GLU A 528 -21.19 -3.99 1.04
N THR A 529 -22.12 -3.87 1.98
CA THR A 529 -22.81 -5.02 2.58
C THR A 529 -23.90 -5.55 1.63
N GLN A 530 -24.45 -6.73 1.90
CA GLN A 530 -25.59 -7.24 1.13
C GLN A 530 -26.84 -6.36 1.20
N SER A 531 -27.01 -5.58 2.28
CA SER A 531 -28.13 -4.65 2.43
C SER A 531 -27.94 -3.34 1.64
N GLY A 532 -26.78 -3.16 1.00
CA GLY A 532 -26.43 -1.96 0.23
C GLY A 532 -25.84 -0.82 1.06
N GLU A 533 -25.45 -1.08 2.31
CA GLU A 533 -24.69 -0.11 3.10
C GLU A 533 -23.26 -0.03 2.57
N VAL A 534 -22.78 1.19 2.33
CA VAL A 534 -21.40 1.44 1.88
C VAL A 534 -20.49 1.54 3.10
N LEU A 535 -19.54 0.62 3.22
CA LEU A 535 -18.54 0.60 4.30
C LEU A 535 -17.28 1.40 3.94
N MET A 536 -16.97 1.48 2.64
CA MET A 536 -15.79 2.18 2.10
C MET A 536 -16.06 2.60 0.65
N ASP A 537 -15.59 3.79 0.25
CA ASP A 537 -15.73 4.32 -1.11
C ASP A 537 -14.54 5.26 -1.44
N ASN A 538 -13.69 4.81 -2.35
CA ASN A 538 -12.49 5.52 -2.82
C ASN A 538 -12.70 6.22 -4.16
N SER A 539 -13.91 6.21 -4.73
CA SER A 539 -14.18 6.79 -6.06
C SER A 539 -13.98 8.30 -6.17
N GLY A 540 -13.97 9.00 -5.03
CA GLY A 540 -13.79 10.45 -4.93
C GLY A 540 -12.50 10.88 -4.23
N MET A 541 -11.47 10.04 -4.20
CA MET A 541 -10.20 10.36 -3.56
C MET A 541 -9.58 11.64 -4.15
N GLU A 542 -9.12 12.55 -3.28
CA GLU A 542 -8.42 13.77 -3.69
C GLU A 542 -6.91 13.56 -3.63
N GLY A 543 -6.21 13.92 -4.72
CA GLY A 543 -4.76 13.86 -4.78
C GLY A 543 -4.08 15.01 -4.02
N THR A 544 -2.81 14.82 -3.68
CA THR A 544 -1.97 15.84 -3.05
C THR A 544 -0.90 16.32 -4.02
N GLN A 545 -0.81 17.63 -4.26
CA GLN A 545 0.28 18.21 -5.06
C GLN A 545 1.58 18.15 -4.25
N VAL A 546 2.47 17.21 -4.59
CA VAL A 546 3.69 16.93 -3.81
C VAL A 546 4.95 17.56 -4.36
N ILE A 547 5.00 17.89 -5.66
CA ILE A 547 6.12 18.60 -6.33
C ILE A 547 5.58 19.64 -7.31
N ASN A 548 6.43 20.54 -7.83
CA ASN A 548 6.00 21.50 -8.85
C ASN A 548 5.61 20.78 -10.17
N PRO A 549 4.47 21.11 -10.80
CA PRO A 549 4.09 20.58 -12.11
C PRO A 549 5.19 20.70 -13.18
N ASP A 550 5.92 21.81 -13.22
CA ASP A 550 6.99 22.03 -14.20
C ASP A 550 8.20 21.11 -13.94
N THR A 551 8.46 20.76 -12.67
CA THR A 551 9.47 19.75 -12.30
C THR A 551 9.09 18.39 -12.86
N ALA A 552 7.84 17.98 -12.64
CA ALA A 552 7.32 16.71 -13.14
C ALA A 552 7.39 16.64 -14.67
N ASP A 553 6.93 17.69 -15.35
CA ASP A 553 6.96 17.81 -16.81
C ASP A 553 8.39 17.74 -17.37
N ALA A 554 9.36 18.38 -16.70
CA ALA A 554 10.77 18.34 -17.11
C ALA A 554 11.39 16.93 -16.98
N VAL A 555 11.06 16.20 -15.91
CA VAL A 555 11.52 14.82 -15.69
C VAL A 555 10.91 13.89 -16.74
N ILE A 556 9.59 13.96 -16.95
CA ILE A 556 8.87 13.19 -17.98
C ILE A 556 9.44 13.46 -19.38
N SER A 557 9.72 14.72 -19.70
CA SER A 557 10.32 15.10 -20.98
C SER A 557 11.72 14.51 -21.17
N ALA A 558 12.56 14.52 -20.13
CA ALA A 558 13.89 13.91 -20.16
C ALA A 558 13.85 12.37 -20.34
N MET A 559 12.78 11.72 -19.90
CA MET A 559 12.56 10.28 -20.04
C MET A 559 12.00 9.86 -21.42
N GLY A 560 11.47 10.79 -22.20
CA GLY A 560 10.78 10.51 -23.47
C GLY A 560 11.58 9.66 -24.47
N PRO A 561 12.86 9.99 -24.76
CA PRO A 561 13.66 9.25 -25.75
C PRO A 561 14.07 7.83 -25.32
N ILE A 562 13.87 7.45 -24.05
CA ILE A 562 14.52 6.27 -23.46
C ILE A 562 13.93 4.96 -23.98
N ALA A 563 12.62 4.91 -24.23
CA ALA A 563 11.99 3.71 -24.79
C ALA A 563 12.55 3.39 -26.19
N ALA A 564 12.74 4.41 -27.04
CA ALA A 564 13.36 4.25 -28.36
C ALA A 564 14.84 3.84 -28.25
N TYR A 565 15.60 4.48 -27.36
CA TYR A 565 17.02 4.16 -27.11
C TYR A 565 17.20 2.73 -26.57
N SER A 566 16.24 2.24 -25.79
CA SER A 566 16.24 0.90 -25.22
C SER A 566 15.77 -0.12 -26.25
N ASN A 567 16.57 -0.40 -27.28
CA ASN A 567 16.27 -1.42 -28.31
C ASN A 567 14.95 -1.21 -29.08
N GLY A 568 14.51 0.05 -29.27
CA GLY A 568 13.33 0.35 -30.11
C GLY A 568 11.98 0.04 -29.47
N HIS A 569 11.88 0.04 -28.14
CA HIS A 569 10.64 -0.23 -27.40
C HIS A 569 9.63 0.94 -27.41
N THR A 570 9.57 1.74 -28.48
CA THR A 570 8.50 2.76 -28.64
C THR A 570 7.13 2.10 -28.68
N LEU A 571 6.13 2.70 -28.02
CA LEU A 571 4.77 2.18 -28.01
C LEU A 571 4.10 2.25 -29.40
N ALA A 572 3.15 1.35 -29.63
CA ALA A 572 2.41 1.24 -30.89
C ALA A 572 1.64 2.53 -31.23
N GLY A 573 1.42 2.76 -32.52
CA GLY A 573 0.67 3.92 -33.01
C GLY A 573 1.36 5.28 -32.77
N GLY A 574 2.65 5.29 -32.42
CA GLY A 574 3.37 6.53 -32.10
C GLY A 574 2.96 7.15 -30.75
N ARG A 575 2.33 6.36 -29.86
CA ARG A 575 1.93 6.82 -28.53
C ARG A 575 3.14 7.29 -27.74
N GLN A 576 3.07 8.53 -27.25
CA GLN A 576 4.13 9.10 -26.42
C GLN A 576 4.27 8.31 -25.12
N SER A 577 5.51 8.08 -24.70
CA SER A 577 5.82 7.43 -23.44
C SER A 577 7.04 8.06 -22.79
N ALA A 578 7.13 7.95 -21.48
CA ALA A 578 8.30 8.28 -20.68
C ALA A 578 8.74 7.01 -19.96
N ALA A 579 9.99 6.59 -20.14
CA ALA A 579 10.48 5.32 -19.61
C ALA A 579 11.86 5.43 -18.96
N LYS A 580 12.21 4.43 -18.14
CA LYS A 580 13.55 4.25 -17.60
C LYS A 580 13.85 2.78 -17.37
N THR A 581 15.05 2.36 -17.73
CA THR A 581 15.59 1.03 -17.42
C THR A 581 16.34 1.03 -16.08
N GLY A 582 16.36 -0.11 -15.41
CA GLY A 582 17.20 -0.37 -14.25
C GLY A 582 17.88 -1.72 -14.34
N THR A 583 19.05 -1.81 -13.73
CA THR A 583 19.82 -3.04 -13.58
C THR A 583 20.54 -2.96 -12.25
N ALA A 584 20.50 -4.04 -11.46
CA ALA A 584 21.32 -4.21 -10.26
C ALA A 584 22.28 -5.39 -10.44
N GLN A 585 23.54 -5.17 -10.08
CA GLN A 585 24.60 -6.16 -10.24
C GLN A 585 24.55 -7.23 -9.14
N LEU A 586 24.99 -8.44 -9.48
CA LEU A 586 25.18 -9.55 -8.56
C LEU A 586 26.53 -9.40 -7.87
N GLY A 587 26.60 -8.54 -6.85
CA GLY A 587 27.87 -8.19 -6.20
C GLY A 587 28.96 -7.80 -7.21
N GLU A 588 30.20 -8.18 -6.93
CA GLU A 588 31.37 -7.86 -7.77
C GLU A 588 31.63 -8.91 -8.88
N THR A 589 30.60 -9.64 -9.32
CA THR A 589 30.77 -10.74 -10.29
C THR A 589 30.78 -10.26 -11.75
N GLY A 590 30.33 -9.03 -12.01
CA GLY A 590 30.07 -8.53 -13.37
C GLY A 590 28.78 -9.07 -14.01
N ALA A 591 28.02 -9.92 -13.30
CA ALA A 591 26.69 -10.36 -13.70
C ALA A 591 25.59 -9.48 -13.07
N ASN A 592 24.36 -9.62 -13.57
CA ASN A 592 23.20 -8.91 -13.04
C ASN A 592 22.32 -9.86 -12.22
N LYS A 593 21.59 -9.33 -11.23
CA LYS A 593 20.59 -10.09 -10.46
C LYS A 593 19.18 -9.54 -10.60
N ASP A 594 19.03 -8.24 -10.85
CA ASP A 594 17.74 -7.58 -11.10
C ASP A 594 17.79 -6.78 -12.40
N ALA A 595 16.69 -6.81 -13.15
CA ALA A 595 16.48 -6.02 -14.35
C ALA A 595 15.07 -5.41 -14.35
N TRP A 596 14.97 -4.14 -14.74
CA TRP A 596 13.75 -3.34 -14.65
C TRP A 596 13.47 -2.58 -15.94
N MET A 597 12.20 -2.54 -16.32
CA MET A 597 11.66 -1.50 -17.20
C MET A 597 10.50 -0.84 -16.49
N ILE A 598 10.59 0.47 -16.29
CA ILE A 598 9.48 1.28 -15.81
C ILE A 598 9.12 2.29 -16.90
N GLY A 599 7.83 2.55 -17.10
CA GLY A 599 7.42 3.57 -18.05
C GLY A 599 5.94 3.88 -17.99
N SER A 600 5.58 5.03 -18.55
CA SER A 600 4.27 5.61 -18.41
C SER A 600 3.80 6.30 -19.69
N THR A 601 2.48 6.44 -19.77
CA THR A 601 1.74 7.39 -20.60
C THR A 601 0.92 8.26 -19.64
N PRO A 602 0.26 9.34 -20.11
CA PRO A 602 -0.65 10.11 -19.24
C PRO A 602 -1.80 9.28 -18.61
N GLN A 603 -2.07 8.09 -19.16
CA GLN A 603 -3.20 7.25 -18.79
C GLN A 603 -2.81 6.02 -17.96
N LEU A 604 -1.53 5.64 -17.95
CA LEU A 604 -1.08 4.38 -17.34
C LEU A 604 0.40 4.44 -16.99
N ALA A 605 0.74 4.17 -15.74
CA ALA A 605 2.10 4.06 -15.23
C ALA A 605 2.41 2.61 -14.84
N THR A 606 3.48 2.04 -15.39
CA THR A 606 3.78 0.61 -15.27
C THR A 606 5.22 0.37 -14.85
N ALA A 607 5.43 -0.54 -13.90
CA ALA A 607 6.74 -1.04 -13.49
C ALA A 607 6.82 -2.56 -13.69
N ILE A 608 7.84 -3.01 -14.41
CA ILE A 608 8.17 -4.42 -14.63
C ILE A 608 9.55 -4.70 -14.03
N TRP A 609 9.63 -5.76 -13.23
CA TRP A 609 10.87 -6.32 -12.68
C TRP A 609 11.05 -7.76 -13.11
N MET A 610 12.31 -8.17 -13.29
CA MET A 610 12.74 -9.55 -13.35
C MET A 610 13.98 -9.77 -12.50
N GLY A 611 14.07 -10.92 -11.84
CA GLY A 611 15.24 -11.31 -11.04
C GLY A 611 15.39 -12.81 -10.86
N ASN A 612 16.53 -13.23 -10.29
CA ASN A 612 16.80 -14.63 -9.98
C ASN A 612 16.88 -14.82 -8.45
N VAL A 613 16.11 -15.76 -7.91
CA VAL A 613 15.95 -15.94 -6.46
C VAL A 613 16.99 -16.85 -5.82
N ASP A 614 17.77 -17.59 -6.62
CA ASP A 614 18.80 -18.53 -6.15
C ASP A 614 20.18 -17.89 -6.04
N ASN A 615 20.22 -16.55 -6.03
CA ASN A 615 21.46 -15.76 -6.05
C ASN A 615 22.39 -16.13 -7.22
N GLN A 616 21.79 -16.55 -8.35
CA GLN A 616 22.48 -16.84 -9.60
C GLN A 616 22.40 -15.65 -10.57
N PRO A 617 23.33 -15.56 -11.55
CA PRO A 617 23.23 -14.59 -12.62
C PRO A 617 21.86 -14.62 -13.33
N LEU A 618 21.24 -13.46 -13.47
CA LEU A 618 20.07 -13.26 -14.31
C LEU A 618 20.52 -13.22 -15.77
N ILE A 619 20.32 -14.31 -16.50
CA ILE A 619 20.71 -14.47 -17.91
C ILE A 619 19.48 -14.31 -18.80
N ASP A 620 19.58 -13.48 -19.83
CA ASP A 620 18.58 -13.39 -20.89
C ASP A 620 18.78 -14.53 -21.89
N VAL A 621 17.81 -15.44 -21.97
CA VAL A 621 17.91 -16.65 -22.80
C VAL A 621 17.81 -16.37 -24.30
N THR A 622 17.25 -15.22 -24.68
CA THR A 622 17.11 -14.83 -26.09
C THR A 622 18.41 -14.23 -26.62
N TYR A 623 19.09 -13.41 -25.80
CA TYR A 623 20.33 -12.74 -26.16
C TYR A 623 21.59 -13.55 -25.81
N GLY A 624 21.53 -14.44 -24.82
CA GLY A 624 22.65 -15.30 -24.40
C GLY A 624 23.68 -14.62 -23.49
N GLY A 625 23.28 -13.68 -22.64
CA GLY A 625 24.16 -12.95 -21.71
C GLY A 625 23.41 -12.35 -20.53
N SER A 626 24.09 -11.55 -19.69
CA SER A 626 23.44 -10.86 -18.55
C SER A 626 22.21 -10.08 -18.99
N MET A 627 21.11 -10.23 -18.27
CA MET A 627 19.87 -9.51 -18.55
C MET A 627 19.99 -8.05 -18.13
N TYR A 628 19.51 -7.16 -18.99
CA TYR A 628 19.37 -5.73 -18.70
C TYR A 628 17.89 -5.34 -18.79
N GLY A 629 17.53 -4.23 -18.15
CA GLY A 629 16.17 -3.70 -18.22
C GLY A 629 15.64 -3.45 -19.64
N SER A 630 16.53 -3.16 -20.61
CA SER A 630 16.19 -2.95 -22.03
C SER A 630 15.91 -4.23 -22.83
N ARG A 631 15.91 -5.40 -22.17
CA ARG A 631 15.67 -6.72 -22.78
C ARG A 631 14.27 -7.22 -22.41
N THR A 632 14.15 -8.45 -21.93
CA THR A 632 12.87 -9.07 -21.58
C THR A 632 11.96 -8.20 -20.69
N PRO A 633 12.44 -7.44 -19.68
CA PRO A 633 11.57 -6.51 -18.95
C PRO A 633 10.92 -5.42 -19.84
N ALA A 634 11.66 -4.88 -20.81
CA ALA A 634 11.14 -3.93 -21.77
C ALA A 634 10.19 -4.57 -22.79
N ASP A 635 10.44 -5.82 -23.19
CA ASP A 635 9.52 -6.58 -24.04
C ASP A 635 8.17 -6.79 -23.35
N ILE A 636 8.19 -7.18 -22.06
CA ILE A 636 6.99 -7.33 -21.23
C ILE A 636 6.28 -5.97 -21.12
N TRP A 637 7.00 -4.92 -20.72
CA TRP A 637 6.43 -3.58 -20.56
C TRP A 637 5.75 -3.10 -21.84
N LYS A 638 6.44 -3.17 -22.99
CA LYS A 638 5.89 -2.73 -24.28
C LYS A 638 4.66 -3.54 -24.67
N THR A 639 4.74 -4.87 -24.59
CA THR A 639 3.63 -5.75 -24.97
C THR A 639 2.40 -5.47 -24.11
N PHE A 640 2.58 -5.38 -22.80
CA PHE A 640 1.50 -5.03 -21.88
C PHE A 640 0.91 -3.64 -22.17
N MET A 641 1.75 -2.61 -22.31
CA MET A 641 1.28 -1.24 -22.55
C MET A 641 0.53 -1.10 -23.88
N ASP A 642 1.02 -1.76 -24.94
CA ASP A 642 0.37 -1.75 -26.25
C ASP A 642 -0.99 -2.45 -26.21
N THR A 643 -1.09 -3.59 -25.50
CA THR A 643 -2.36 -4.32 -25.33
C THR A 643 -3.33 -3.57 -24.43
N ALA A 644 -2.88 -3.08 -23.26
CA ALA A 644 -3.72 -2.40 -22.28
C ALA A 644 -4.28 -1.06 -22.77
N LEU A 645 -3.64 -0.43 -23.76
CA LEU A 645 -4.03 0.86 -24.33
C LEU A 645 -4.47 0.78 -25.80
N ALA A 646 -4.69 -0.43 -26.34
CA ALA A 646 -5.04 -0.63 -27.75
C ALA A 646 -6.29 0.16 -28.17
N ASP A 647 -7.32 0.17 -27.30
CA ASP A 647 -8.61 0.83 -27.55
C ASP A 647 -8.73 2.20 -26.86
N ALA A 648 -7.69 2.65 -26.14
CA ALA A 648 -7.69 3.93 -25.46
C ALA A 648 -7.30 5.07 -26.43
N PRO A 649 -7.89 6.27 -26.32
CA PRO A 649 -7.43 7.42 -27.10
C PRO A 649 -5.97 7.74 -26.77
N VAL A 650 -5.21 8.21 -27.76
CA VAL A 650 -3.83 8.67 -27.55
C VAL A 650 -3.86 10.02 -26.82
N GLU A 651 -3.39 10.04 -25.58
CA GLU A 651 -3.16 11.26 -24.81
C GLU A 651 -1.68 11.67 -24.89
N ASN A 652 -1.43 12.98 -24.90
CA ASN A 652 -0.09 13.55 -24.81
C ASN A 652 0.16 14.09 -23.41
N PHE A 653 1.42 14.10 -22.98
CA PHE A 653 1.80 14.76 -21.73
C PHE A 653 1.53 16.27 -21.85
N PRO A 654 0.92 16.92 -20.85
CA PRO A 654 0.58 18.35 -20.92
C PRO A 654 1.78 19.28 -21.19
N GLY A 655 2.98 18.92 -20.74
CA GLY A 655 4.24 19.62 -21.04
C GLY A 655 4.97 19.17 -22.31
N GLY A 656 4.44 18.17 -23.02
CA GLY A 656 5.11 17.47 -24.12
C GLY A 656 6.26 16.57 -23.66
N VAL A 657 6.68 15.65 -24.52
CA VAL A 657 7.94 14.89 -24.35
C VAL A 657 8.91 15.27 -25.44
N ALA A 658 10.22 15.30 -25.13
CA ALA A 658 11.25 15.52 -26.14
C ALA A 658 11.16 14.41 -27.21
N SER A 659 10.77 14.78 -28.43
CA SER A 659 10.66 13.87 -29.56
C SER A 659 11.95 13.89 -30.37
N ASP A 660 12.60 12.73 -30.51
CA ASP A 660 13.81 12.57 -31.31
C ASP A 660 13.45 12.40 -32.80
N THR A 661 12.77 13.40 -33.39
CA THR A 661 12.61 13.46 -34.85
C THR A 661 13.85 14.13 -35.43
N SER A 662 14.81 13.30 -35.80
CA SER A 662 16.04 13.57 -36.57
C SER A 662 16.33 15.05 -36.86
N SER A 663 17.08 15.71 -35.98
CA SER A 663 17.79 16.93 -36.36
C SER A 663 18.97 16.55 -37.26
N SER A 664 18.71 16.55 -38.56
CA SER A 664 19.73 16.74 -39.59
C SER A 664 20.60 17.93 -39.19
N TYR A 665 21.86 17.66 -38.81
CA TYR A 665 22.88 18.69 -38.67
C TYR A 665 23.15 19.29 -40.06
N GLY A 666 22.35 20.29 -40.43
CA GLY A 666 22.66 21.20 -41.52
C GLY A 666 23.85 22.06 -41.11
N SER A 667 25.02 21.74 -41.68
CA SER A 667 26.20 22.61 -41.66
C SER A 667 25.81 24.02 -42.14
N GLY A 668 25.91 25.01 -41.25
CA GLY A 668 25.57 26.40 -41.52
C GLY A 668 26.65 27.32 -40.99
N THR A 669 27.61 27.62 -41.86
CA THR A 669 28.74 28.54 -41.70
C THR A 669 28.33 29.92 -41.17
N SER A 670 29.15 30.46 -40.27
CA SER A 670 29.10 31.81 -39.73
C SER A 670 28.93 32.91 -40.79
N GLY A 671 28.01 33.85 -40.53
CA GLY A 671 27.88 35.10 -41.25
C GLY A 671 27.33 36.19 -40.34
N THR A 672 28.19 37.12 -39.93
CA THR A 672 27.89 38.35 -39.20
C THR A 672 27.25 39.40 -40.14
N GLY A 673 26.25 40.16 -39.67
CA GLY A 673 25.79 41.36 -40.37
C GLY A 673 24.41 41.89 -39.97
N THR A 674 24.38 42.81 -39.00
CA THR A 674 23.56 44.05 -38.90
C THR A 674 22.20 44.17 -39.61
N GLY A 675 21.17 44.54 -38.83
CA GLY A 675 20.41 45.79 -39.05
C GLY A 675 19.06 45.74 -39.79
N GLU A 676 18.04 46.21 -39.05
CA GLU A 676 16.86 46.98 -39.48
C GLU A 676 15.54 46.30 -39.95
N ASP A 677 14.50 46.82 -39.30
CA ASP A 677 13.04 46.79 -39.45
C ASP A 677 12.50 46.90 -40.89
N ALA A 678 11.36 46.22 -41.16
CA ALA A 678 10.12 46.75 -41.76
C ALA A 678 9.31 45.71 -42.59
N THR A 679 8.11 45.42 -42.09
CA THR A 679 6.78 45.27 -42.74
C THR A 679 6.59 44.87 -44.22
N GLU A 680 5.68 43.89 -44.39
CA GLU A 680 4.60 43.76 -45.41
C GLU A 680 4.95 43.78 -46.91
N ASP A 681 4.64 42.72 -47.66
CA ASP A 681 3.36 42.57 -48.40
C ASP A 681 3.45 41.40 -49.40
N THR A 682 2.31 40.80 -49.71
CA THR A 682 2.12 39.75 -50.73
C THR A 682 1.90 40.41 -52.10
N PRO A 683 2.15 39.76 -53.26
CA PRO A 683 1.01 39.10 -53.92
C PRO A 683 1.35 37.89 -54.82
N GLU A 684 0.28 37.19 -55.19
CA GLU A 684 0.11 36.12 -56.18
C GLU A 684 0.65 36.46 -57.60
N GLU A 685 1.04 35.43 -58.36
CA GLU A 685 0.25 34.82 -59.44
C GLU A 685 1.12 34.26 -60.60
N SER A 686 0.62 33.17 -61.21
CA SER A 686 0.79 32.72 -62.61
C SER A 686 1.91 31.72 -62.99
N SER A 687 1.47 30.51 -63.35
CA SER A 687 2.10 29.61 -64.35
C SER A 687 1.85 30.15 -65.77
N PRO A 688 2.60 29.70 -66.82
CA PRO A 688 2.17 28.51 -67.58
C PRO A 688 3.26 27.66 -68.29
N ASP A 689 2.85 26.42 -68.59
CA ASP A 689 3.09 25.54 -69.75
C ASP A 689 4.47 25.20 -70.39
N GLN A 690 4.67 23.86 -70.47
CA GLN A 690 5.07 22.98 -71.60
C GLN A 690 6.20 23.36 -72.59
N ASP A 691 7.18 22.47 -72.81
CA ASP A 691 7.14 21.40 -73.83
C ASP A 691 8.54 20.77 -74.11
N THR A 692 8.53 19.51 -74.61
CA THR A 692 9.57 18.71 -75.30
C THR A 692 10.74 18.15 -74.45
N GLY A 693 11.20 16.89 -74.56
CA GLY A 693 10.93 15.77 -75.44
C GLY A 693 12.19 14.87 -75.54
N THR A 694 12.00 13.55 -75.69
CA THR A 694 12.97 12.48 -76.05
C THR A 694 13.97 12.02 -74.97
N GLY A 695 14.27 10.73 -74.75
CA GLY A 695 13.85 9.46 -75.34
C GLY A 695 14.71 8.28 -74.83
N GLY A 696 14.18 7.05 -74.92
CA GLY A 696 14.88 5.75 -74.76
C GLY A 696 14.93 5.24 -73.31
N GLY A 697 14.44 4.07 -72.92
CA GLY A 697 14.20 2.81 -73.64
C GLY A 697 15.07 1.72 -72.99
N GLY A 698 14.46 0.72 -72.35
CA GLY A 698 15.20 -0.43 -71.79
C GLY A 698 14.41 -1.19 -70.72
N ASP A 699 13.96 -2.39 -71.09
CA ASP A 699 13.05 -3.29 -70.39
C ASP A 699 13.56 -3.92 -69.07
N LEU A 700 12.59 -4.27 -68.22
CA LEU A 700 12.65 -5.26 -67.13
C LEU A 700 12.84 -6.69 -67.69
N PRO A 701 13.34 -7.65 -66.88
CA PRO A 701 12.45 -8.52 -66.07
C PRO A 701 13.01 -8.78 -64.66
N ASP A 702 12.19 -8.75 -63.61
CA ASP A 702 11.32 -9.81 -63.06
C ASP A 702 12.02 -10.77 -62.07
N VAL A 703 11.24 -11.09 -61.05
CA VAL A 703 11.51 -11.62 -59.73
C VAL A 703 11.80 -13.12 -59.76
N GLY A 704 12.84 -13.54 -59.04
CA GLY A 704 13.04 -14.94 -58.64
C GLY A 704 14.49 -15.38 -58.76
N ASP A 705 15.27 -15.21 -57.69
CA ASP A 705 16.43 -16.05 -57.29
C ASP A 705 17.27 -15.38 -56.18
N ILE A 706 16.65 -15.07 -55.03
CA ILE A 706 17.38 -14.77 -53.79
C ILE A 706 16.75 -15.56 -52.65
N LEU A 707 16.76 -16.88 -52.80
CA LEU A 707 16.29 -17.82 -51.77
C LEU A 707 17.12 -19.11 -51.70
N ASN A 708 18.37 -19.09 -52.21
CA ASN A 708 19.24 -20.27 -52.21
C ASN A 708 20.66 -20.05 -51.69
N ASP A 709 20.97 -18.91 -51.06
CA ASP A 709 22.34 -18.63 -50.57
C ASP A 709 22.45 -18.38 -49.05
N PHE A 710 21.41 -18.71 -48.27
CA PHE A 710 21.48 -18.64 -46.80
C PHE A 710 21.34 -19.98 -46.07
N LEU A 711 21.21 -21.09 -46.83
CA LEU A 711 21.27 -22.45 -46.30
C LEU A 711 22.39 -23.19 -47.00
N ASN A 712 23.64 -22.96 -46.57
CA ASN A 712 24.74 -23.94 -46.49
C ASN A 712 26.12 -23.26 -46.26
N GLY A 713 26.54 -23.18 -44.99
CA GLY A 713 27.93 -23.43 -44.57
C GLY A 713 28.96 -22.28 -44.64
N GLN A 714 29.23 -21.62 -43.52
CA GLN A 714 30.25 -22.04 -42.54
C GLN A 714 29.99 -21.38 -41.19
#